data_AF-A0A2N1UWU8-F1
#
_entry.id   AF-A0A2N1UWU8-F1
#
_cell.length_a   1.000
_cell.length_b   1.000
_cell.length_c   1.000
_cell.angle_alpha   90.00
_cell.angle_beta   90.00
_cell.angle_gamma   90.00
#
_symmetry.space_group_name_H-M   'P 1'
#
loop_
_entity.id
_entity.type
_entity.pdbx_description
1 polymer ?
#
loop_
_entity_poly.entity_id
_entity_poly.type
_entity_poly.pdbx_seq_one_letter_code
_entity_poly.pdbx_strand_id
1 'polypeptide(L)'
;MPYKFLIHLSLAASLTLLSSSCTELFNQIGQLEPDTQSQNPDTGNATTAVKQIRPATGTVQEDLIDVSGEFEVQFSSEQSEERTLRFPLTAKYLPENLDLSDFQLERFDEPSGQWIAEGILSGWDPAQNQIAFEVKNPIAGDFSTSLIKLFKYRIRVYIFSNAVTVRNPDSNFRITYYPISYGYKASVKRDTDWRGSGLNEEPDIPNYIEDLDQALNEAYKGLLEIKDSAGAPLFKALKTPIDVNVLDTGTDLGNSPLGGPANFSAKAINNWQDMRQTAAHELTHVFQGQYYSIKGLFTGRANKWFIEASAQYFAARAMQLNPTERAEHYSDGAKNIENYLSVPVLASDARSYYALGHFFDWASAETSEGLIPDVLSKSSVRDSRALNSQLQQQAGFSSLGDAINQYGRFIVTHPQTDAGLGQNIKNAMRSYARKFLDKPVTNLINQNIYIPFKRELPALASNYLSVIATELTGDNLLVIAAKDKDHNIETLSYSNPAASATEYQNMQALDRNTSLFSEESLTLPHFGKGQPNKGFEIWLSNTSLTESATADFEIYALCPPKVLEVKAGSVRWDQTALADLPHEKIKGYSVYIGGTALKRNLPIETGKTEQVFTHASILANSEVKVTLTDVLGHEWPAPVKEDVEIKLKNIAFNNFGGSSNPDLPKIITRNPGNSISFETEVTGTANQTLQWQLAATGTGGVSSLARATPVMDADMSQFGSITQSGNQVTIQLQPSLKGIHFIWAVGTSLADPAVRTMFVIEIWGL
;
A
#
# COMPACT_ATOMS: atom_id res chain seq x y z
N MET A 1 -33.65 62.07 41.72
CA MET A 1 -34.97 61.86 42.37
C MET A 1 -35.93 62.93 41.83
N PRO A 2 -37.22 62.67 41.58
CA PRO A 2 -38.05 61.51 41.97
C PRO A 2 -38.29 60.51 40.81
N TYR A 3 -38.21 59.18 41.01
CA TYR A 3 -39.27 58.22 41.41
C TYR A 3 -40.49 58.15 40.45
N LYS A 4 -41.15 57.03 40.14
CA LYS A 4 -40.95 55.56 39.99
C LYS A 4 -42.38 54.96 39.86
N PHE A 5 -42.50 53.74 39.31
CA PHE A 5 -43.65 52.78 39.34
C PHE A 5 -44.70 52.89 38.22
N LEU A 6 -45.28 51.81 37.65
CA LEU A 6 -45.30 50.36 37.97
C LEU A 6 -45.71 49.54 36.71
N ILE A 7 -45.00 48.42 36.48
CA ILE A 7 -45.30 47.08 35.88
C ILE A 7 -46.64 46.85 35.13
N HIS A 8 -46.56 46.21 33.94
CA HIS A 8 -47.32 44.98 33.62
C HIS A 8 -46.71 44.11 32.50
N LEU A 9 -47.02 42.82 32.61
CA LEU A 9 -46.44 41.59 32.04
C LEU A 9 -47.07 41.19 30.67
N SER A 10 -46.57 40.07 30.11
CA SER A 10 -46.99 39.28 28.92
C SER A 10 -46.29 39.68 27.61
N LEU A 11 -45.41 38.89 26.98
CA LEU A 11 -45.35 37.44 26.68
C LEU A 11 -46.51 36.96 25.80
N ALA A 12 -46.28 36.97 24.48
CA ALA A 12 -46.94 36.08 23.52
C ALA A 12 -46.06 35.94 22.26
N ALA A 13 -45.45 34.76 22.15
CA ALA A 13 -44.93 34.20 20.91
C ALA A 13 -46.06 33.54 20.12
N SER A 14 -45.92 33.46 18.79
CA SER A 14 -46.42 32.43 17.84
C SER A 14 -46.10 32.97 16.44
N LEU A 15 -45.18 32.44 15.61
CA LEU A 15 -44.89 31.07 15.18
C LEU A 15 -46.15 30.26 14.85
N THR A 16 -46.61 30.41 13.62
CA THR A 16 -47.64 29.58 12.98
C THR A 16 -46.98 28.45 12.19
N LEU A 17 -47.04 27.25 12.77
CA LEU A 17 -47.05 25.96 12.08
C LEU A 17 -48.52 25.52 11.94
N LEU A 18 -48.94 25.16 10.72
CA LEU A 18 -50.12 24.36 10.39
C LEU A 18 -49.59 22.95 10.06
N SER A 19 -49.81 21.88 10.82
CA SER A 19 -51.03 21.16 11.23
C SER A 19 -51.46 20.05 10.27
N SER A 20 -51.31 18.80 10.71
CA SER A 20 -52.23 17.64 10.58
C SER A 20 -51.49 16.41 11.13
N SER A 21 -51.96 15.61 12.10
CA SER A 21 -53.33 15.28 12.53
C SER A 21 -53.34 14.52 13.89
N CYS A 22 -54.36 14.83 14.73
CA CYS A 22 -55.11 14.04 15.74
C CYS A 22 -54.35 13.18 16.80
N THR A 23 -54.33 13.46 18.11
CA THR A 23 -55.35 13.54 19.22
C THR A 23 -55.96 12.23 19.74
N GLU A 24 -55.99 12.16 21.09
CA GLU A 24 -56.69 11.27 22.06
C GLU A 24 -55.77 10.23 22.75
N LEU A 25 -55.73 10.02 24.07
CA LEU A 25 -56.60 10.42 25.20
C LEU A 25 -55.79 10.30 26.54
N PHE A 26 -56.20 11.04 27.58
CA PHE A 26 -55.57 11.15 28.91
C PHE A 26 -55.72 9.91 29.84
N ASN A 27 -54.68 9.68 30.65
CA ASN A 27 -54.63 9.07 32.00
C ASN A 27 -55.12 7.63 32.26
N GLN A 28 -54.18 6.75 32.65
CA GLN A 28 -54.32 5.92 33.85
C GLN A 28 -52.95 5.53 34.42
N ILE A 29 -52.82 5.71 35.74
CA ILE A 29 -51.66 5.40 36.58
C ILE A 29 -51.51 3.88 36.69
N GLY A 30 -50.30 3.35 36.48
CA GLY A 30 -49.99 1.93 36.70
C GLY A 30 -48.50 1.62 36.50
N GLN A 31 -47.93 0.90 37.44
CA GLN A 31 -46.52 0.57 37.63
C GLN A 31 -45.93 -0.42 36.60
N LEU A 32 -44.57 -0.41 36.54
CA LEU A 32 -43.62 -1.49 36.23
C LEU A 32 -43.19 -1.81 34.77
N GLU A 33 -41.90 -1.55 34.57
CA GLU A 33 -40.88 -2.26 33.78
C GLU A 33 -40.80 -2.19 32.24
N PRO A 34 -39.56 -2.25 31.69
CA PRO A 34 -39.23 -1.85 30.33
C PRO A 34 -39.27 -3.05 29.38
N ASP A 35 -39.73 -2.83 28.15
CA ASP A 35 -39.43 -3.77 27.07
C ASP A 35 -38.94 -3.05 25.81
N THR A 36 -38.13 -3.82 25.12
CA THR A 36 -37.03 -3.47 24.24
C THR A 36 -37.44 -3.54 22.76
N GLN A 37 -36.58 -2.95 21.93
CA GLN A 37 -36.47 -3.12 20.47
C GLN A 37 -37.40 -2.29 19.57
N SER A 38 -36.81 -1.26 18.94
CA SER A 38 -37.09 -0.98 17.53
C SER A 38 -35.78 -0.84 16.76
N GLN A 39 -35.59 -1.73 15.79
CA GLN A 39 -34.46 -1.81 14.87
C GLN A 39 -34.39 -0.58 13.95
N ASN A 40 -33.18 -0.05 13.75
CA ASN A 40 -32.84 0.85 12.65
C ASN A 40 -31.42 0.49 12.17
N PRO A 41 -31.13 0.55 10.85
CA PRO A 41 -29.91 0.02 10.26
C PRO A 41 -28.71 0.98 10.42
N ASP A 42 -27.57 0.44 10.85
CA ASP A 42 -26.18 0.88 10.64
C ASP A 42 -25.89 2.40 10.61
N THR A 43 -26.15 3.06 11.73
CA THR A 43 -25.28 4.15 12.20
C THR A 43 -24.84 3.81 13.61
N GLY A 44 -23.57 3.44 13.78
CA GLY A 44 -22.95 3.05 15.06
C GLY A 44 -22.85 4.16 16.10
N ASN A 45 -23.98 4.77 16.47
CA ASN A 45 -24.13 5.49 17.74
C ASN A 45 -24.38 4.46 18.84
N ALA A 46 -23.34 3.68 19.17
CA ALA A 46 -23.28 3.04 20.47
C ALA A 46 -23.14 4.14 21.52
N THR A 47 -24.26 4.62 22.06
CA THR A 47 -24.29 5.44 23.28
C THR A 47 -23.49 4.70 24.34
N THR A 48 -22.28 5.17 24.57
CA THR A 48 -21.34 4.59 25.50
C THR A 48 -21.84 4.78 26.92
N ALA A 49 -21.97 3.69 27.69
CA ALA A 49 -22.31 3.72 29.10
C ALA A 49 -21.16 4.35 29.92
N VAL A 50 -21.12 5.68 29.99
CA VAL A 50 -20.33 6.42 30.97
C VAL A 50 -21.12 6.40 32.28
N LYS A 51 -20.65 5.65 33.27
CA LYS A 51 -21.35 5.49 34.56
C LYS A 51 -20.66 6.32 35.62
N GLN A 52 -21.34 7.32 36.19
CA GLN A 52 -20.82 8.03 37.35
C GLN A 52 -20.75 7.09 38.56
N ILE A 53 -19.57 7.01 39.17
CA ILE A 53 -19.32 6.16 40.35
C ILE A 53 -19.07 6.99 41.62
N ARG A 54 -18.68 8.26 41.48
CA ARG A 54 -18.58 9.22 42.59
C ARG A 54 -19.00 10.63 42.13
N PRO A 55 -19.71 11.41 42.98
CA PRO A 55 -20.07 12.79 42.66
C PRO A 55 -18.85 13.72 42.72
N ALA A 56 -18.94 14.88 42.06
CA ALA A 56 -17.92 15.93 42.18
C ALA A 56 -17.79 16.42 43.61
N THR A 57 -16.55 16.64 44.03
CA THR A 57 -16.23 17.07 45.40
C THR A 57 -15.95 18.56 45.52
N GLY A 58 -15.60 19.24 44.42
CA GLY A 58 -15.11 20.62 44.45
C GLY A 58 -13.73 20.75 45.13
N THR A 59 -13.03 19.63 45.36
CA THR A 59 -11.72 19.63 46.03
C THR A 59 -10.69 20.29 45.11
N VAL A 60 -9.88 21.18 45.69
CA VAL A 60 -8.75 21.81 45.01
C VAL A 60 -7.46 21.11 45.41
N GLN A 61 -6.69 20.64 44.43
CA GLN A 61 -5.36 20.06 44.61
C GLN A 61 -4.50 20.40 43.40
N GLU A 62 -3.28 20.87 43.60
CA GLU A 62 -2.38 21.32 42.51
C GLU A 62 -3.07 22.33 41.59
N ASP A 63 -3.82 23.26 42.18
CA ASP A 63 -4.51 24.33 41.45
C ASP A 63 -5.54 23.86 40.41
N LEU A 64 -6.06 22.66 40.63
CA LEU A 64 -7.12 22.04 39.84
C LEU A 64 -8.34 21.80 40.74
N ILE A 65 -9.54 22.19 40.31
CA ILE A 65 -10.80 21.89 41.01
C ILE A 65 -11.50 20.67 40.38
N ASP A 66 -11.94 19.72 41.19
CA ASP A 66 -12.78 18.58 40.74
C ASP A 66 -14.22 19.02 40.46
N VAL A 67 -14.64 18.96 39.19
CA VAL A 67 -15.93 19.46 38.70
C VAL A 67 -16.89 18.37 38.25
N SER A 68 -16.44 17.13 38.06
CA SER A 68 -17.28 16.04 37.53
C SER A 68 -17.46 14.87 38.49
N GLY A 69 -16.52 14.66 39.42
CA GLY A 69 -16.40 13.40 40.14
C GLY A 69 -15.84 12.29 39.25
N GLU A 70 -15.97 11.04 39.68
CA GLU A 70 -15.37 9.89 39.01
C GLU A 70 -16.40 9.11 38.19
N PHE A 71 -15.99 8.66 37.00
CA PHE A 71 -16.78 7.86 36.07
C PHE A 71 -16.05 6.57 35.71
N GLU A 72 -16.80 5.51 35.44
CA GLU A 72 -16.31 4.31 34.77
C GLU A 72 -16.73 4.28 33.30
N VAL A 73 -15.77 3.91 32.46
CA VAL A 73 -15.93 3.80 31.01
C VAL A 73 -15.37 2.46 30.55
N GLN A 74 -16.14 1.78 29.71
CA GLN A 74 -15.81 0.47 29.18
C GLN A 74 -15.16 0.56 27.79
N PHE A 75 -14.05 -0.16 27.62
CA PHE A 75 -13.35 -0.34 26.34
C PHE A 75 -13.25 -1.82 25.98
N SER A 76 -13.28 -2.11 24.68
CA SER A 76 -13.04 -3.45 24.10
C SER A 76 -11.76 -3.45 23.26
N SER A 77 -10.97 -4.52 23.25
CA SER A 77 -9.79 -4.66 22.39
C SER A 77 -10.12 -4.71 20.90
N GLU A 78 -11.37 -5.03 20.55
CA GLU A 78 -11.89 -5.00 19.18
C GLU A 78 -12.17 -3.58 18.68
N GLN A 79 -12.20 -2.59 19.57
CA GLN A 79 -12.38 -1.18 19.20
C GLN A 79 -11.03 -0.56 18.88
N SER A 80 -10.64 -0.53 17.61
CA SER A 80 -9.34 0.04 17.22
C SER A 80 -9.30 1.58 17.17
N GLU A 81 -10.41 2.26 17.38
CA GLU A 81 -10.56 3.70 17.13
C GLU A 81 -10.59 4.53 18.43
N GLU A 82 -10.17 5.79 18.31
CA GLU A 82 -10.38 6.83 19.32
C GLU A 82 -11.89 7.07 19.53
N ARG A 83 -12.27 7.41 20.77
CA ARG A 83 -13.67 7.56 21.17
C ARG A 83 -13.91 8.92 21.77
N THR A 84 -15.03 9.56 21.42
CA THR A 84 -15.49 10.75 22.14
C THR A 84 -16.35 10.35 23.33
N LEU A 85 -15.89 10.73 24.52
CA LEU A 85 -16.59 10.57 25.78
C LEU A 85 -17.22 11.90 26.19
N ARG A 86 -18.46 11.86 26.71
CA ARG A 86 -19.17 13.02 27.22
C ARG A 86 -19.39 12.88 28.72
N PHE A 87 -19.02 13.91 29.46
CA PHE A 87 -19.11 13.92 30.92
C PHE A 87 -20.01 15.07 31.37
N PRO A 88 -21.01 14.81 32.23
CA PRO A 88 -21.74 15.87 32.92
C PRO A 88 -20.85 16.53 33.98
N LEU A 89 -20.95 17.85 34.08
CA LEU A 89 -20.24 18.66 35.06
C LEU A 89 -21.19 19.21 36.12
N THR A 90 -20.66 19.42 37.32
CA THR A 90 -21.41 19.96 38.46
C THR A 90 -21.29 21.49 38.47
N ALA A 91 -22.35 22.16 38.01
CA ALA A 91 -22.38 23.62 37.85
C ALA A 91 -21.92 24.43 39.08
N LYS A 92 -22.17 23.93 40.30
CA LYS A 92 -21.73 24.59 41.55
C LYS A 92 -20.21 24.75 41.67
N TYR A 93 -19.43 23.87 41.07
CA TYR A 93 -17.97 23.85 41.18
C TYR A 93 -17.27 24.45 39.95
N LEU A 94 -18.04 24.88 38.96
CA LEU A 94 -17.50 25.54 37.77
C LEU A 94 -17.11 26.99 38.12
N PRO A 95 -15.87 27.41 37.80
CA PRO A 95 -15.48 28.81 37.85
C PRO A 95 -16.38 29.70 36.98
N GLU A 96 -16.54 30.97 37.36
CA GLU A 96 -17.39 31.93 36.62
C GLU A 96 -16.85 32.27 35.23
N ASN A 97 -15.52 32.31 35.10
CA ASN A 97 -14.82 32.55 33.84
C ASN A 97 -14.11 31.25 33.45
N LEU A 98 -14.66 30.54 32.48
CA LEU A 98 -14.13 29.30 31.95
C LEU A 98 -13.73 29.51 30.50
N ASP A 99 -12.47 29.24 30.20
CA ASP A 99 -12.02 28.96 28.85
C ASP A 99 -12.06 27.44 28.59
N LEU A 100 -12.21 27.05 27.32
CA LEU A 100 -12.14 25.67 26.89
C LEU A 100 -10.81 25.02 27.28
N SER A 101 -9.71 25.77 27.26
CA SER A 101 -8.39 25.29 27.66
C SER A 101 -8.26 24.90 29.13
N ASP A 102 -9.19 25.31 29.98
CA ASP A 102 -9.04 25.13 31.42
C ASP A 102 -9.38 23.72 31.86
N PHE A 103 -10.06 22.94 31.01
CA PHE A 103 -10.52 21.60 31.35
C PHE A 103 -9.46 20.53 31.11
N GLN A 104 -9.21 19.73 32.16
CA GLN A 104 -8.34 18.57 32.13
C GLN A 104 -9.14 17.29 32.35
N LEU A 105 -9.12 16.37 31.39
CA LEU A 105 -9.53 15.00 31.61
C LEU A 105 -8.37 14.22 32.22
N GLU A 106 -8.65 13.42 33.25
CA GLU A 106 -7.68 12.52 33.87
C GLU A 106 -8.21 11.09 33.90
N ARG A 107 -7.35 10.13 33.57
CA ARG A 107 -7.59 8.69 33.75
C ARG A 107 -6.87 8.18 34.98
N PHE A 108 -7.50 7.26 35.71
CA PHE A 108 -6.84 6.53 36.78
C PHE A 108 -5.96 5.42 36.21
N ASP A 109 -4.67 5.49 36.50
CA ASP A 109 -3.70 4.45 36.16
C ASP A 109 -3.52 3.50 37.34
N GLU A 110 -4.12 2.31 37.25
CA GLU A 110 -4.10 1.31 38.34
C GLU A 110 -2.68 0.88 38.75
N PRO A 111 -1.72 0.64 37.84
CA PRO A 111 -0.36 0.25 38.22
C PRO A 111 0.38 1.30 39.05
N SER A 112 0.29 2.59 38.67
CA SER A 112 0.93 3.66 39.44
C SER A 112 0.09 4.14 40.64
N GLY A 113 -1.21 3.84 40.65
CA GLY A 113 -2.16 4.36 41.62
C GLY A 113 -2.39 5.87 41.50
N GLN A 114 -2.05 6.45 40.35
CA GLN A 114 -2.11 7.90 40.10
C GLN A 114 -3.17 8.25 39.05
N TRP A 115 -3.69 9.47 39.15
CA TRP A 115 -4.42 10.10 38.05
C TRP A 115 -3.41 10.70 37.07
N ILE A 116 -3.59 10.41 35.79
CA ILE A 116 -2.78 10.92 34.69
C ILE A 116 -3.67 11.72 33.74
N ALA A 117 -3.18 12.87 33.27
CA ALA A 117 -3.82 13.65 32.24
C ALA A 117 -3.96 12.84 30.93
N GLU A 118 -5.12 12.93 30.28
CA GLU A 118 -5.41 12.22 29.03
C GLU A 118 -6.47 12.96 28.22
N GLY A 119 -6.42 12.80 26.90
CA GLY A 119 -7.50 13.14 25.99
C GLY A 119 -7.42 14.57 25.44
N ILE A 120 -8.09 14.76 24.31
CA ILE A 120 -8.14 16.04 23.59
C ILE A 120 -9.56 16.58 23.73
N LEU A 121 -9.68 17.86 24.08
CA LEU A 121 -10.98 18.50 24.19
C LEU A 121 -11.67 18.52 22.81
N SER A 122 -12.90 18.02 22.76
CA SER A 122 -13.69 17.93 21.52
C SER A 122 -14.94 18.82 21.54
N GLY A 123 -15.32 19.37 22.70
CA GLY A 123 -16.38 20.37 22.80
C GLY A 123 -16.93 20.58 24.21
N TRP A 124 -17.65 21.68 24.38
CA TRP A 124 -18.29 22.11 25.62
C TRP A 124 -19.72 22.57 25.32
N ASP A 125 -20.70 22.04 26.04
CA ASP A 125 -22.08 22.48 26.01
C ASP A 125 -22.42 23.14 27.35
N PRO A 126 -22.37 24.49 27.44
CA PRO A 126 -22.69 25.21 28.67
C PRO A 126 -24.17 25.11 29.05
N ALA A 127 -25.07 24.88 28.09
CA ALA A 127 -26.50 24.75 28.39
C ALA A 127 -26.80 23.41 29.08
N GLN A 128 -26.06 22.37 28.75
CA GLN A 128 -26.19 21.04 29.36
C GLN A 128 -25.18 20.78 30.48
N ASN A 129 -24.24 21.72 30.73
CA ASN A 129 -23.06 21.49 31.56
C ASN A 129 -22.34 20.20 31.20
N GLN A 130 -22.14 19.95 29.91
CA GLN A 130 -21.48 18.75 29.41
C GLN A 130 -20.20 19.10 28.69
N ILE A 131 -19.16 18.31 28.95
CA ILE A 131 -17.89 18.42 28.23
C ILE A 131 -17.59 17.13 27.49
N ALA A 132 -16.96 17.23 26.34
CA ALA A 132 -16.62 16.13 25.49
C ALA A 132 -15.11 16.06 25.27
N PHE A 133 -14.52 14.88 25.49
CA PHE A 133 -13.12 14.60 25.22
C PHE A 133 -12.99 13.44 24.26
N GLU A 134 -12.04 13.52 23.34
CA GLU A 134 -11.58 12.40 22.54
C GLU A 134 -10.47 11.67 23.29
N VAL A 135 -10.59 10.36 23.44
CA VAL A 135 -9.64 9.50 24.15
C VAL A 135 -9.21 8.34 23.28
N LYS A 136 -7.95 7.94 23.40
CA LYS A 136 -7.40 6.74 22.76
C LYS A 136 -7.92 5.51 23.50
N ASN A 137 -8.13 4.41 22.77
CA ASN A 137 -8.45 3.15 23.45
C ASN A 137 -7.20 2.62 24.18
N PRO A 138 -7.20 2.57 25.52
CA PRO A 138 -6.03 2.18 26.31
C PRO A 138 -5.64 0.70 26.18
N ILE A 139 -6.47 -0.14 25.53
CA ILE A 139 -6.18 -1.56 25.26
C ILE A 139 -6.05 -1.87 23.76
N ALA A 140 -5.98 -0.85 22.90
CA ALA A 140 -5.70 -1.05 21.48
C ALA A 140 -4.26 -1.57 21.29
N GLY A 141 -4.12 -2.81 20.81
CA GLY A 141 -2.82 -3.46 20.61
C GLY A 141 -2.70 -4.86 21.22
N ASP A 142 -3.56 -5.23 22.18
CA ASP A 142 -3.62 -6.58 22.75
C ASP A 142 -4.49 -7.50 21.88
N PHE A 143 -3.96 -7.89 20.73
CA PHE A 143 -4.67 -8.67 19.69
C PHE A 143 -4.90 -10.15 20.05
N SER A 144 -4.51 -10.64 21.22
CA SER A 144 -4.54 -12.08 21.50
C SER A 144 -5.86 -12.59 22.08
N THR A 145 -6.76 -11.72 22.56
CA THR A 145 -8.12 -12.08 23.04
C THR A 145 -9.08 -10.89 23.00
N SER A 146 -10.38 -11.12 22.79
CA SER A 146 -11.44 -10.10 22.96
C SER A 146 -11.51 -9.71 24.45
N LEU A 147 -10.82 -8.63 24.80
CA LEU A 147 -10.67 -8.12 26.17
C LEU A 147 -11.60 -6.93 26.35
N ILE A 148 -12.38 -6.96 27.41
CA ILE A 148 -13.20 -5.83 27.83
C ILE A 148 -12.67 -5.35 29.19
N LYS A 149 -12.31 -4.08 29.28
CA LYS A 149 -11.78 -3.47 30.52
C LYS A 149 -12.49 -2.17 30.86
N LEU A 150 -12.68 -1.92 32.15
CA LEU A 150 -13.21 -0.67 32.69
C LEU A 150 -12.05 0.23 33.11
N PHE A 151 -12.20 1.52 32.81
CA PHE A 151 -11.25 2.57 33.16
C PHE A 151 -11.99 3.69 33.89
N LYS A 152 -11.32 4.28 34.89
CA LYS A 152 -11.88 5.40 35.65
C LYS A 152 -11.40 6.73 35.09
N TYR A 153 -12.31 7.68 34.96
CA TYR A 153 -12.05 9.02 34.47
C TYR A 153 -12.63 10.08 35.40
N ARG A 154 -12.04 11.28 35.40
CA ARG A 154 -12.60 12.49 36.01
C ARG A 154 -12.19 13.74 35.23
N ILE A 155 -12.95 14.82 35.38
CA ILE A 155 -12.68 16.14 34.81
C ILE A 155 -12.33 17.09 35.93
N ARG A 156 -11.24 17.83 35.74
CA ARG A 156 -10.81 18.92 36.61
C ARG A 156 -10.64 20.19 35.80
N VAL A 157 -10.65 21.33 36.49
CA VAL A 157 -10.48 22.65 35.87
C VAL A 157 -9.29 23.36 36.51
N TYR A 158 -8.37 23.88 35.69
CA TYR A 158 -7.28 24.74 36.16
C TYR A 158 -7.86 26.08 36.63
N ILE A 159 -7.47 26.52 37.85
CA ILE A 159 -7.90 27.83 38.37
C ILE A 159 -6.80 28.90 38.29
N PHE A 160 -5.59 28.51 37.90
CA PHE A 160 -4.42 29.39 37.67
C PHE A 160 -4.11 30.37 38.81
N SER A 161 -4.45 30.04 40.06
CA SER A 161 -4.29 30.94 41.21
C SER A 161 -2.83 31.12 41.64
N ASN A 162 -1.98 30.14 41.33
CA ASN A 162 -0.54 30.15 41.63
C ASN A 162 0.34 30.18 40.37
N ALA A 163 -0.26 30.45 39.21
CA ALA A 163 0.47 30.53 37.95
C ALA A 163 1.17 31.89 37.81
N VAL A 164 2.35 31.88 37.19
CA VAL A 164 3.06 33.07 36.73
C VAL A 164 2.75 33.27 35.27
N THR A 165 2.51 34.51 34.86
CA THR A 165 2.31 34.88 33.46
C THR A 165 3.39 35.85 33.04
N VAL A 166 4.15 35.46 32.02
CA VAL A 166 5.20 36.28 31.42
C VAL A 166 4.83 36.68 30.00
N ARG A 167 5.33 37.85 29.59
CA ARG A 167 5.29 38.33 28.21
C ARG A 167 6.56 39.10 27.96
N ASN A 168 7.47 38.51 27.18
CA ASN A 168 8.68 39.21 26.75
C ASN A 168 8.28 40.41 25.86
N PRO A 169 8.96 41.57 25.97
CA PRO A 169 8.57 42.79 25.26
C PRO A 169 8.42 42.62 23.73
N ASP A 170 9.27 41.80 23.14
CA ASP A 170 9.30 41.53 21.70
C ASP A 170 8.53 40.27 21.28
N SER A 171 7.85 39.61 22.23
CA SER A 171 7.11 38.38 21.96
C SER A 171 5.65 38.63 21.54
N ASN A 172 5.21 37.80 20.60
CA ASN A 172 3.81 37.67 20.23
C ASN A 172 2.98 36.87 21.26
N PHE A 173 3.63 36.25 22.25
CA PHE A 173 3.04 35.28 23.15
C PHE A 173 2.94 35.78 24.58
N ARG A 174 1.91 35.30 25.28
CA ARG A 174 1.76 35.44 26.72
C ARG A 174 1.74 34.03 27.29
N ILE A 175 2.76 33.69 28.08
CA ILE A 175 2.99 32.34 28.58
C ILE A 175 2.63 32.26 30.05
N THR A 176 1.67 31.40 30.38
CA THR A 176 1.24 31.10 31.74
C THR A 176 1.77 29.74 32.18
N TYR A 177 2.48 29.69 33.31
CA TYR A 177 3.13 28.48 33.80
C TYR A 177 3.16 28.41 35.34
N TYR A 178 3.40 27.23 35.89
CA TYR A 178 3.61 27.03 37.32
C TYR A 178 5.10 26.97 37.66
N PRO A 179 5.61 27.83 38.56
CA PRO A 179 7.00 27.74 39.03
C PRO A 179 7.30 26.40 39.73
N ILE A 180 8.56 25.97 39.66
CA ILE A 180 9.01 24.72 40.31
C ILE A 180 8.83 24.73 41.84
N SER A 181 8.86 25.90 42.47
CA SER A 181 8.71 26.06 43.93
C SER A 181 7.37 25.56 44.46
N TYR A 182 6.34 25.48 43.62
CA TYR A 182 5.03 24.95 43.99
C TYR A 182 4.96 23.42 43.97
N GLY A 183 5.89 22.75 43.25
CA GLY A 183 5.97 21.29 43.19
C GLY A 183 4.76 20.60 42.58
N TYR A 184 3.99 21.28 41.73
CA TYR A 184 2.84 20.70 41.03
C TYR A 184 3.30 19.80 39.88
N LYS A 185 2.45 18.87 39.42
CA LYS A 185 2.77 18.04 38.24
C LYS A 185 3.02 18.88 36.99
N ALA A 186 2.32 20.01 36.85
CA ALA A 186 2.47 20.96 35.76
C ALA A 186 3.61 21.98 35.96
N SER A 187 4.36 21.92 37.08
CA SER A 187 5.45 22.86 37.34
C SER A 187 6.59 22.70 36.34
N VAL A 188 7.10 23.83 35.85
CA VAL A 188 8.23 23.90 34.91
C VAL A 188 9.49 23.34 35.56
N LYS A 189 10.35 22.68 34.77
CA LYS A 189 11.60 22.07 35.22
C LYS A 189 12.58 23.13 35.76
N ARG A 190 13.49 22.69 36.64
CA ARG A 190 14.66 23.52 37.01
C ARG A 190 15.58 23.65 35.81
N ASP A 191 16.29 24.77 35.71
CA ASP A 191 17.25 25.01 34.63
C ASP A 191 18.34 23.94 34.55
N THR A 192 18.75 23.37 35.68
CA THR A 192 19.74 22.26 35.74
C THR A 192 19.22 20.95 35.12
N ASP A 193 17.90 20.79 35.06
CA ASP A 193 17.23 19.61 34.53
C ASP A 193 16.78 19.82 33.08
N TRP A 194 16.97 21.04 32.54
CA TRP A 194 16.60 21.44 31.19
C TRP A 194 17.80 21.43 30.24
N ARG A 195 17.63 20.84 29.05
CA ARG A 195 18.63 20.81 27.98
C ARG A 195 18.27 21.83 26.91
N GLY A 196 18.48 23.10 27.26
CA GLY A 196 18.03 24.26 26.48
C GLY A 196 18.92 24.68 25.32
N SER A 197 18.52 25.76 24.65
CA SER A 197 19.23 26.34 23.49
C SER A 197 20.60 26.94 23.87
N GLY A 198 20.74 27.38 25.12
CA GLY A 198 21.90 28.13 25.60
C GLY A 198 21.86 29.63 25.30
N LEU A 199 20.71 30.18 24.89
CA LEU A 199 20.52 31.58 24.51
C LEU A 199 19.67 32.39 25.52
N ASN A 200 19.59 31.92 26.76
CA ASN A 200 18.74 32.49 27.81
C ASN A 200 19.42 33.69 28.49
N GLU A 201 18.68 34.78 28.70
CA GLU A 201 19.22 36.07 29.14
C GLU A 201 18.61 36.55 30.47
N GLU A 202 17.40 36.10 30.83
CA GLU A 202 16.63 36.63 31.97
C GLU A 202 16.73 35.73 33.21
N PRO A 203 17.47 36.12 34.28
CA PRO A 203 17.72 35.26 35.43
C PRO A 203 16.48 34.91 36.28
N ASP A 204 15.39 35.66 36.11
CA ASP A 204 14.14 35.48 36.87
C ASP A 204 13.08 34.64 36.10
N ILE A 205 13.35 34.31 34.83
CA ILE A 205 12.48 33.46 34.00
C ILE A 205 13.17 32.11 33.84
N PRO A 206 12.49 30.98 34.05
CA PRO A 206 13.10 29.68 33.80
C PRO A 206 13.52 29.55 32.35
N ASN A 207 14.70 28.96 32.11
CA ASN A 207 15.27 28.74 30.77
C ASN A 207 14.30 28.01 29.82
N TYR A 208 13.50 27.08 30.37
CA TYR A 208 12.47 26.38 29.61
C TYR A 208 11.42 27.34 29.01
N ILE A 209 11.06 28.41 29.74
CA ILE A 209 10.04 29.37 29.31
C ILE A 209 10.61 30.36 28.29
N GLU A 210 11.86 30.80 28.46
CA GLU A 210 12.56 31.61 27.45
C GLU A 210 12.71 30.84 26.13
N ASP A 211 13.16 29.58 26.20
CA ASP A 211 13.26 28.71 25.03
C ASP A 211 11.88 28.49 24.38
N LEU A 212 10.81 28.28 25.16
CA LEU A 212 9.47 28.11 24.62
C LEU A 212 9.01 29.36 23.86
N ASP A 213 9.24 30.54 24.42
CA ASP A 213 8.94 31.82 23.78
C ASP A 213 9.70 32.00 22.46
N GLN A 214 10.99 31.64 22.44
CA GLN A 214 11.82 31.68 21.24
C GLN A 214 11.30 30.72 20.17
N ALA A 215 11.04 29.46 20.52
CA ALA A 215 10.54 28.43 19.61
C ALA A 215 9.19 28.81 19.00
N LEU A 216 8.30 29.40 19.81
CA LEU A 216 6.99 29.88 19.34
C LEU A 216 7.12 31.06 18.37
N ASN A 217 8.01 32.03 18.64
CA ASN A 217 8.22 33.16 17.72
C ASN A 217 8.87 32.72 16.40
N GLU A 218 9.80 31.75 16.44
CA GLU A 218 10.38 31.13 15.25
C GLU A 218 9.29 30.45 14.41
N ALA A 219 8.48 29.58 15.03
CA ALA A 219 7.37 28.90 14.38
C ALA A 219 6.33 29.88 13.82
N TYR A 220 5.95 30.91 14.58
CA TYR A 220 4.97 31.93 14.16
C TYR A 220 5.41 32.64 12.89
N LYS A 221 6.69 33.03 12.82
CA LYS A 221 7.25 33.67 11.63
C LYS A 221 7.22 32.70 10.44
N GLY A 222 7.69 31.47 10.62
CA GLY A 222 7.71 30.46 9.55
C GLY A 222 6.31 30.14 9.01
N LEU A 223 5.31 30.03 9.90
CA LEU A 223 3.91 29.76 9.51
C LEU A 223 3.31 30.90 8.68
N LEU A 224 3.63 32.16 8.98
CA LEU A 224 3.15 33.30 8.20
C LEU A 224 3.80 33.42 6.80
N GLU A 225 4.92 32.73 6.57
CA GLU A 225 5.61 32.69 5.28
C GLU A 225 5.04 31.62 4.32
N ILE A 226 4.19 30.71 4.81
CA ILE A 226 3.56 29.66 4.02
C ILE A 226 2.54 30.27 3.04
N LYS A 227 2.61 29.84 1.78
CA LYS A 227 1.79 30.37 0.69
C LYS A 227 1.03 29.28 -0.04
N ASP A 228 -0.11 29.66 -0.59
CA ASP A 228 -0.88 28.86 -1.53
C ASP A 228 -0.23 28.87 -2.94
N SER A 229 -0.80 28.10 -3.87
CA SER A 229 -0.28 28.03 -5.26
C SER A 229 -0.40 29.35 -6.02
N ALA A 230 -1.29 30.26 -5.58
CA ALA A 230 -1.42 31.61 -6.12
C ALA A 230 -0.40 32.60 -5.51
N GLY A 231 0.41 32.16 -4.53
CA GLY A 231 1.39 32.97 -3.83
C GLY A 231 0.82 33.84 -2.70
N ALA A 232 -0.47 33.66 -2.36
CA ALA A 232 -1.09 34.34 -1.23
C ALA A 232 -0.74 33.63 0.08
N PRO A 233 -0.55 34.36 1.20
CA PRO A 233 -0.30 33.75 2.50
C PRO A 233 -1.45 32.82 2.90
N LEU A 234 -1.11 31.59 3.28
CA LEU A 234 -2.08 30.62 3.78
C LEU A 234 -2.65 31.09 5.11
N PHE A 235 -1.81 31.55 6.02
CA PHE A 235 -2.25 31.96 7.35
C PHE A 235 -2.28 33.48 7.51
N LYS A 236 -3.34 33.98 8.13
CA LYS A 236 -3.39 35.39 8.56
C LYS A 236 -2.77 35.51 9.95
N ALA A 237 -2.13 36.65 10.21
CA ALA A 237 -1.62 36.95 11.55
C ALA A 237 -2.70 36.78 12.62
N LEU A 238 -2.36 36.08 13.70
CA LEU A 238 -3.23 35.90 14.86
C LEU A 238 -3.28 37.19 15.68
N LYS A 239 -4.34 37.35 16.47
CA LYS A 239 -4.45 38.47 17.40
C LYS A 239 -3.46 38.28 18.53
N THR A 240 -2.62 39.29 18.80
CA THR A 240 -1.62 39.25 19.87
C THR A 240 -2.08 40.00 21.14
N PRO A 241 -1.60 39.60 22.34
CA PRO A 241 -0.78 38.41 22.56
C PRO A 241 -1.56 37.10 22.36
N ILE A 242 -0.88 36.08 21.85
CA ILE A 242 -1.40 34.71 21.72
C ILE A 242 -1.19 34.01 23.06
N ASP A 243 -2.24 33.42 23.60
CA ASP A 243 -2.20 32.75 24.89
C ASP A 243 -1.59 31.35 24.80
N VAL A 244 -0.69 31.07 25.74
CA VAL A 244 0.07 29.83 25.85
C VAL A 244 0.05 29.35 27.28
N ASN A 245 -0.29 28.08 27.50
CA ASN A 245 -0.29 27.48 28.82
C ASN A 245 0.74 26.34 28.90
N VAL A 246 1.48 26.28 29.99
CA VAL A 246 2.34 25.14 30.32
C VAL A 246 1.65 24.30 31.40
N LEU A 247 1.16 23.13 31.01
CA LEU A 247 0.25 22.28 31.79
C LEU A 247 0.76 20.82 31.88
N ASP A 248 0.01 19.96 32.58
CA ASP A 248 0.22 18.51 32.55
C ASP A 248 -0.60 17.90 31.40
N THR A 249 0.06 17.60 30.30
CA THR A 249 -0.52 16.97 29.10
C THR A 249 -0.40 15.43 29.13
N GLY A 250 -0.03 14.85 30.27
CA GLY A 250 0.12 13.40 30.42
C GLY A 250 1.37 12.88 29.72
N THR A 251 1.18 12.10 28.65
CA THR A 251 2.28 11.57 27.83
C THR A 251 2.55 12.35 26.56
N ASP A 252 1.63 13.24 26.17
CA ASP A 252 1.75 14.05 24.95
C ASP A 252 2.68 15.24 25.20
N LEU A 253 3.40 15.71 24.19
CA LEU A 253 4.30 16.87 24.30
C LEU A 253 3.51 18.20 24.34
N GLY A 254 2.35 18.23 23.70
CA GLY A 254 1.38 19.34 23.67
C GLY A 254 -0.02 18.82 23.35
N ASN A 255 -1.05 19.65 23.52
CA ASN A 255 -2.44 19.30 23.24
C ASN A 255 -3.36 20.52 22.99
N SER A 256 -3.08 21.27 21.93
CA SER A 256 -3.76 22.54 21.68
C SER A 256 -5.09 22.35 20.94
N PRO A 257 -6.20 22.95 21.43
CA PRO A 257 -7.43 23.03 20.66
C PRO A 257 -7.25 23.89 19.39
N LEU A 258 -8.06 23.61 18.36
CA LEU A 258 -8.08 24.42 17.14
C LEU A 258 -8.50 25.87 17.42
N GLY A 259 -7.62 26.82 17.10
CA GLY A 259 -7.81 28.24 17.42
C GLY A 259 -7.19 28.68 18.74
N GLY A 260 -6.56 27.76 19.49
CA GLY A 260 -5.84 28.05 20.72
C GLY A 260 -6.72 28.11 21.97
N PRO A 261 -6.10 28.36 23.14
CA PRO A 261 -4.67 28.64 23.35
C PRO A 261 -3.74 27.44 23.07
N ALA A 262 -2.45 27.70 22.91
CA ALA A 262 -1.47 26.63 22.73
C ALA A 262 -1.07 26.02 24.09
N ASN A 263 -1.03 24.69 24.18
CA ASN A 263 -0.75 24.00 25.45
C ASN A 263 0.50 23.10 25.33
N PHE A 264 1.41 23.21 26.30
CA PHE A 264 2.69 22.51 26.30
C PHE A 264 2.95 21.74 27.58
N SER A 265 3.64 20.60 27.45
CA SER A 265 4.03 19.76 28.57
C SER A 265 5.29 20.28 29.27
N ALA A 266 5.17 20.72 30.52
CA ALA A 266 6.35 20.91 31.38
C ALA A 266 7.13 19.62 31.61
N LYS A 267 6.47 18.46 31.54
CA LYS A 267 7.03 17.16 31.94
C LYS A 267 7.63 16.39 30.76
N ALA A 268 6.89 16.30 29.66
CA ALA A 268 7.24 15.41 28.54
C ALA A 268 8.30 15.99 27.61
N ILE A 269 8.36 17.32 27.46
CA ILE A 269 9.41 18.00 26.67
C ILE A 269 10.71 18.04 27.50
N ASN A 270 11.80 17.48 26.95
CA ASN A 270 13.06 17.30 27.70
C ASN A 270 14.26 18.05 27.13
N ASN A 271 14.17 18.50 25.88
CA ASN A 271 15.26 19.20 25.22
C ASN A 271 14.73 20.23 24.23
N TRP A 272 15.63 21.14 23.83
CA TRP A 272 15.37 22.21 22.86
C TRP A 272 14.75 21.74 21.54
N GLN A 273 15.19 20.60 20.99
CA GLN A 273 14.68 20.11 19.72
C GLN A 273 13.23 19.63 19.82
N ASP A 274 12.91 18.88 20.89
CA ASP A 274 11.52 18.47 21.18
C ASP A 274 10.61 19.71 21.28
N MET A 275 11.09 20.76 21.94
CA MET A 275 10.35 22.01 22.14
C MET A 275 10.10 22.75 20.82
N ARG A 276 11.13 22.90 19.97
CA ARG A 276 11.01 23.51 18.64
C ARG A 276 9.95 22.83 17.78
N GLN A 277 10.00 21.50 17.69
CA GLN A 277 9.06 20.72 16.89
C GLN A 277 7.64 20.79 17.46
N THR A 278 7.50 20.64 18.78
CA THR A 278 6.20 20.71 19.46
C THR A 278 5.58 22.10 19.32
N ALA A 279 6.36 23.18 19.52
CA ALA A 279 5.90 24.55 19.36
C ALA A 279 5.32 24.81 17.97
N ALA A 280 5.99 24.35 16.92
CA ALA A 280 5.52 24.51 15.56
C ALA A 280 4.27 23.68 15.25
N HIS A 281 4.19 22.44 15.74
CA HIS A 281 3.01 21.57 15.58
C HIS A 281 1.79 22.16 16.26
N GLU A 282 1.90 22.47 17.55
CA GLU A 282 0.81 23.01 18.37
C GLU A 282 0.34 24.38 17.88
N LEU A 283 1.27 25.25 17.49
CA LEU A 283 0.91 26.55 16.92
C LEU A 283 0.19 26.41 15.58
N THR A 284 0.49 25.36 14.80
CA THR A 284 -0.26 25.07 13.57
C THR A 284 -1.74 24.80 13.87
N HIS A 285 -2.07 24.09 14.95
CA HIS A 285 -3.47 23.89 15.35
C HIS A 285 -4.18 25.20 15.70
N VAL A 286 -3.48 26.14 16.34
CA VAL A 286 -4.01 27.49 16.59
C VAL A 286 -4.35 28.19 15.27
N PHE A 287 -3.47 28.12 14.28
CA PHE A 287 -3.69 28.70 12.95
C PHE A 287 -4.78 27.99 12.13
N GLN A 288 -4.85 26.66 12.20
CA GLN A 288 -5.89 25.85 11.57
C GLN A 288 -7.30 26.21 12.08
N GLY A 289 -7.41 26.80 13.28
CA GLY A 289 -8.66 27.39 13.78
C GLY A 289 -9.29 28.42 12.83
N GLN A 290 -8.49 29.10 11.99
CA GLN A 290 -9.00 30.02 10.96
C GLN A 290 -9.86 29.32 9.89
N TYR A 291 -9.71 28.00 9.75
CA TYR A 291 -10.31 27.18 8.70
C TYR A 291 -11.30 26.13 9.21
N TYR A 292 -11.14 25.66 10.45
CA TYR A 292 -11.96 24.58 11.02
C TYR A 292 -12.83 24.98 12.21
N SER A 293 -12.65 26.18 12.76
CA SER A 293 -13.45 26.68 13.89
C SER A 293 -14.54 27.63 13.39
N ILE A 294 -15.78 27.14 13.29
CA ILE A 294 -16.94 27.99 12.98
C ILE A 294 -17.60 28.39 14.31
N LYS A 295 -17.55 29.68 14.66
CA LYS A 295 -18.16 30.23 15.90
C LYS A 295 -17.70 29.52 17.19
N GLY A 296 -16.44 29.07 17.25
CA GLY A 296 -15.89 28.37 18.42
C GLY A 296 -16.33 26.91 18.56
N LEU A 297 -17.04 26.35 17.57
CA LEU A 297 -17.40 24.94 17.53
C LEU A 297 -16.44 24.19 16.59
N PHE A 298 -15.84 23.11 17.10
CA PHE A 298 -14.96 22.21 16.36
C PHE A 298 -15.75 21.43 15.31
N THR A 299 -15.54 21.72 14.03
CA THR A 299 -16.28 21.06 12.92
C THR A 299 -15.50 19.95 12.21
N GLY A 300 -14.22 19.74 12.59
CA GLY A 300 -13.27 18.88 11.87
C GLY A 300 -13.24 17.39 12.24
N ARG A 301 -14.24 16.86 12.96
CA ARG A 301 -14.15 15.49 13.53
C ARG A 301 -13.96 14.38 12.50
N ALA A 302 -14.53 14.52 11.30
CA ALA A 302 -14.34 13.56 10.19
C ALA A 302 -13.01 13.76 9.42
N ASN A 303 -12.19 14.73 9.83
CA ASN A 303 -11.04 15.22 9.09
C ASN A 303 -9.76 15.28 9.94
N LYS A 304 -9.78 14.63 11.11
CA LYS A 304 -8.66 14.61 12.07
C LYS A 304 -7.35 14.17 11.41
N TRP A 305 -7.39 13.14 10.57
CA TRP A 305 -6.24 12.65 9.83
C TRP A 305 -5.51 13.77 9.07
N PHE A 306 -6.26 14.68 8.41
CA PHE A 306 -5.68 15.78 7.64
C PHE A 306 -5.22 16.92 8.54
N ILE A 307 -5.98 17.23 9.59
CA ILE A 307 -5.61 18.26 10.58
C ILE A 307 -4.26 17.93 11.22
N GLU A 308 -4.08 16.70 11.68
CA GLU A 308 -2.86 16.25 12.32
C GLU A 308 -1.70 16.09 11.32
N ALA A 309 -1.95 15.48 10.15
CA ALA A 309 -0.91 15.33 9.13
C ALA A 309 -0.42 16.68 8.58
N SER A 310 -1.34 17.63 8.37
CA SER A 310 -0.96 18.96 7.91
C SER A 310 -0.28 19.77 9.01
N ALA A 311 -0.59 19.53 10.30
CA ALA A 311 0.17 20.10 11.40
C ALA A 311 1.63 19.60 11.40
N GLN A 312 1.85 18.29 11.20
CA GLN A 312 3.20 17.73 11.06
C GLN A 312 3.96 18.31 9.86
N TYR A 313 3.29 18.45 8.71
CA TYR A 313 3.85 19.03 7.49
C TYR A 313 4.22 20.51 7.65
N PHE A 314 3.28 21.33 8.13
CA PHE A 314 3.53 22.77 8.28
C PHE A 314 4.52 23.07 9.40
N ALA A 315 4.57 22.26 10.46
CA ALA A 315 5.59 22.37 11.50
C ALA A 315 7.01 22.18 10.93
N ALA A 316 7.22 21.11 10.15
CA ALA A 316 8.51 20.84 9.52
C ALA A 316 8.95 21.98 8.58
N ARG A 317 8.01 22.54 7.81
CA ARG A 317 8.27 23.68 6.92
C ARG A 317 8.52 24.98 7.67
N ALA A 318 7.73 25.30 8.68
CA ALA A 318 7.87 26.52 9.48
C ALA A 318 9.23 26.59 10.17
N MET A 319 9.74 25.44 10.63
CA MET A 319 11.04 25.31 11.28
C MET A 319 12.20 25.06 10.30
N GLN A 320 11.92 24.95 9.00
CA GLN A 320 12.90 24.68 7.94
C GLN A 320 13.82 23.48 8.28
N LEU A 321 13.20 22.39 8.76
CA LEU A 321 13.94 21.23 9.24
C LEU A 321 14.84 20.64 8.13
N ASN A 322 16.10 20.41 8.46
CA ASN A 322 17.04 19.76 7.54
C ASN A 322 16.76 18.23 7.44
N PRO A 323 17.39 17.49 6.51
CA PRO A 323 17.11 16.07 6.32
C PRO A 323 17.26 15.19 7.58
N THR A 324 18.21 15.49 8.47
CA THR A 324 18.38 14.75 9.74
C THR A 324 17.26 15.06 10.72
N GLU A 325 16.89 16.34 10.84
CA GLU A 325 15.79 16.75 11.72
C GLU A 325 14.44 16.23 11.23
N ARG A 326 14.22 16.18 9.90
CA ARG A 326 13.05 15.54 9.27
C ARG A 326 12.99 14.05 9.58
N ALA A 327 14.13 13.36 9.54
CA ALA A 327 14.20 11.94 9.91
C ALA A 327 13.76 11.71 11.35
N GLU A 328 14.24 12.54 12.28
CA GLU A 328 13.84 12.47 13.69
C GLU A 328 12.36 12.81 13.89
N HIS A 329 11.90 13.89 13.25
CA HIS A 329 10.52 14.39 13.31
C HIS A 329 9.49 13.36 12.83
N TYR A 330 9.67 12.81 11.62
CA TYR A 330 8.71 11.86 11.03
C TYR A 330 8.86 10.41 11.52
N SER A 331 9.94 10.09 12.23
CA SER A 331 10.13 8.75 12.80
C SER A 331 9.54 8.58 14.20
N ASP A 332 9.08 9.68 14.83
CA ASP A 332 8.52 9.73 16.20
C ASP A 332 9.28 8.83 17.19
N GLY A 333 10.61 9.01 17.24
CA GLY A 333 11.48 8.31 18.17
C GLY A 333 11.40 6.78 18.11
N ALA A 334 11.15 6.20 16.93
CA ALA A 334 11.09 4.76 16.66
C ALA A 334 9.96 3.96 17.33
N LYS A 335 8.95 4.61 17.94
CA LYS A 335 7.92 3.89 18.70
C LYS A 335 6.85 3.20 17.86
N ASN A 336 6.66 3.61 16.60
CA ASN A 336 5.56 3.11 15.75
C ASN A 336 5.87 3.02 14.25
N ILE A 337 7.13 3.21 13.83
CA ILE A 337 7.54 3.22 12.43
C ILE A 337 7.25 1.89 11.71
N GLU A 338 7.03 0.79 12.45
CA GLU A 338 6.58 -0.49 11.92
C GLU A 338 5.15 -0.47 11.37
N ASN A 339 4.32 0.48 11.80
CA ASN A 339 2.95 0.66 11.29
C ASN A 339 2.88 1.71 10.16
N TYR A 340 4.02 2.27 9.73
CA TYR A 340 4.12 3.32 8.74
C TYR A 340 3.55 2.86 7.39
N LEU A 341 2.54 3.60 6.88
CA LEU A 341 1.69 3.23 5.73
C LEU A 341 1.00 1.85 5.83
N SER A 342 1.17 1.11 6.93
CA SER A 342 0.65 -0.24 7.11
C SER A 342 -0.78 -0.25 7.67
N VAL A 343 -1.27 0.91 8.09
CA VAL A 343 -2.64 1.19 8.51
C VAL A 343 -3.32 2.06 7.44
N PRO A 344 -4.67 2.09 7.36
CA PRO A 344 -5.35 2.98 6.43
C PRO A 344 -4.90 4.41 6.67
N VAL A 345 -4.46 5.07 5.60
CA VAL A 345 -3.91 6.42 5.66
C VAL A 345 -4.95 7.43 6.16
N LEU A 346 -6.24 7.20 5.90
CA LEU A 346 -7.32 8.08 6.37
C LEU A 346 -7.86 7.71 7.76
N ALA A 347 -7.26 6.73 8.45
CA ALA A 347 -7.71 6.34 9.77
C ALA A 347 -7.42 7.43 10.81
N SER A 348 -8.25 7.52 11.84
CA SER A 348 -7.97 8.31 13.04
C SER A 348 -6.93 7.60 13.93
N ASP A 349 -5.73 7.39 13.38
CA ASP A 349 -4.62 6.71 14.03
C ASP A 349 -3.41 7.65 14.07
N ALA A 350 -2.96 8.02 15.27
CA ALA A 350 -1.80 8.88 15.48
C ALA A 350 -0.54 8.41 14.73
N ARG A 351 -0.40 7.10 14.52
CA ARG A 351 0.73 6.50 13.80
C ARG A 351 0.72 6.82 12.30
N SER A 352 -0.46 7.07 11.73
CA SER A 352 -0.64 7.42 10.32
C SER A 352 -0.29 8.88 10.03
N TYR A 353 -0.41 9.78 11.01
CA TYR A 353 -0.28 11.23 10.79
C TYR A 353 1.16 11.65 10.46
N TYR A 354 2.16 11.04 11.11
CA TYR A 354 3.58 11.28 10.77
C TYR A 354 3.90 10.78 9.37
N ALA A 355 3.40 9.60 9.00
CA ALA A 355 3.58 9.05 7.66
C ALA A 355 2.96 9.93 6.57
N LEU A 356 1.79 10.48 6.89
CA LEU A 356 1.07 11.42 6.05
C LEU A 356 1.73 12.80 5.96
N GLY A 357 2.26 13.32 7.05
CA GLY A 357 3.03 14.56 7.04
C GLY A 357 4.24 14.46 6.11
N HIS A 358 4.96 13.33 6.15
CA HIS A 358 6.08 13.07 5.24
C HIS A 358 5.61 12.84 3.79
N PHE A 359 4.48 12.16 3.60
CA PHE A 359 3.83 12.06 2.28
C PHE A 359 3.48 13.44 1.71
N PHE A 360 2.97 14.37 2.53
CA PHE A 360 2.67 15.74 2.13
C PHE A 360 3.93 16.51 1.72
N ASP A 361 5.04 16.32 2.44
CA ASP A 361 6.35 16.85 2.07
C ASP A 361 6.80 16.33 0.71
N TRP A 362 6.75 15.02 0.51
CA TRP A 362 7.08 14.39 -0.77
C TRP A 362 6.16 14.87 -1.91
N ALA A 363 4.85 14.82 -1.72
CA ALA A 363 3.88 15.21 -2.74
C ALA A 363 3.99 16.68 -3.13
N SER A 364 4.32 17.55 -2.17
CA SER A 364 4.60 18.97 -2.44
C SER A 364 5.88 19.16 -3.25
N ALA A 365 6.91 18.35 -3.01
CA ALA A 365 8.16 18.37 -3.78
C ALA A 365 7.97 17.85 -5.22
N GLU A 366 7.12 16.85 -5.43
CA GLU A 366 6.80 16.31 -6.77
C GLU A 366 5.87 17.22 -7.57
N THR A 367 5.13 18.13 -6.92
CA THR A 367 4.12 18.98 -7.57
C THR A 367 4.42 20.46 -7.36
N SER A 368 3.94 21.01 -6.26
CA SER A 368 4.17 22.38 -5.83
C SER A 368 4.02 22.48 -4.32
N GLU A 369 4.75 23.43 -3.74
CA GLU A 369 4.64 23.75 -2.31
C GLU A 369 3.23 24.23 -1.90
N GLY A 370 2.43 24.70 -2.87
CA GLY A 370 1.06 25.15 -2.66
C GLY A 370 0.03 24.02 -2.54
N LEU A 371 0.39 22.75 -2.81
CA LEU A 371 -0.56 21.63 -2.85
C LEU A 371 -1.41 21.51 -1.58
N ILE A 372 -0.76 21.42 -0.42
CA ILE A 372 -1.42 21.25 0.88
C ILE A 372 -2.07 22.55 1.37
N PRO A 373 -1.42 23.73 1.27
CA PRO A 373 -2.08 25.02 1.47
C PRO A 373 -3.40 25.20 0.70
N ASP A 374 -3.44 24.80 -0.58
CA ASP A 374 -4.62 24.90 -1.43
C ASP A 374 -5.76 23.98 -0.97
N VAL A 375 -5.42 22.81 -0.39
CA VAL A 375 -6.42 21.90 0.18
C VAL A 375 -7.00 22.53 1.45
N LEU A 376 -6.14 22.99 2.36
CA LEU A 376 -6.58 23.60 3.63
C LEU A 376 -7.43 24.87 3.40
N SER A 377 -7.02 25.74 2.48
CA SER A 377 -7.74 27.01 2.21
C SER A 377 -9.13 26.79 1.62
N LYS A 378 -9.37 25.65 0.97
CA LYS A 378 -10.68 25.23 0.44
C LYS A 378 -11.54 24.49 1.47
N SER A 379 -11.08 24.41 2.73
CA SER A 379 -11.64 23.63 3.84
C SER A 379 -13.12 23.31 3.67
N SER A 380 -13.36 22.02 3.45
CA SER A 380 -14.67 21.39 3.60
C SER A 380 -14.44 20.21 4.53
N VAL A 381 -15.47 19.70 5.21
CA VAL A 381 -15.35 18.56 6.16
C VAL A 381 -14.88 17.25 5.46
N ARG A 382 -14.36 17.29 4.23
CA ARG A 382 -13.96 16.19 3.34
C ARG A 382 -12.66 16.47 2.58
N ASP A 383 -11.56 16.75 3.27
CA ASP A 383 -10.30 17.10 2.58
C ASP A 383 -9.67 15.96 1.78
N SER A 384 -10.07 14.71 2.01
CA SER A 384 -9.65 13.58 1.16
C SER A 384 -10.11 13.77 -0.29
N ARG A 385 -11.30 14.33 -0.51
CA ARG A 385 -11.80 14.65 -1.85
C ARG A 385 -11.08 15.85 -2.44
N ALA A 386 -10.80 16.87 -1.63
CA ALA A 386 -10.08 18.05 -2.08
C ALA A 386 -8.64 17.70 -2.47
N LEU A 387 -7.91 16.96 -1.62
CA LEU A 387 -6.58 16.46 -1.91
C LEU A 387 -6.56 15.56 -3.15
N ASN A 388 -7.48 14.59 -3.26
CA ASN A 388 -7.59 13.76 -4.45
C ASN A 388 -7.80 14.59 -5.72
N SER A 389 -8.70 15.58 -5.67
CA SER A 389 -9.00 16.45 -6.81
C SER A 389 -7.82 17.36 -7.18
N GLN A 390 -7.03 17.80 -6.19
CA GLN A 390 -5.84 18.61 -6.42
C GLN A 390 -4.70 17.80 -7.02
N LEU A 391 -4.46 16.59 -6.51
CA LEU A 391 -3.47 15.66 -7.08
C LEU A 391 -3.82 15.32 -8.53
N GLN A 392 -5.10 15.07 -8.84
CA GLN A 392 -5.58 14.81 -10.20
C GLN A 392 -5.39 15.98 -11.19
N GLN A 393 -5.19 17.20 -10.69
CA GLN A 393 -4.88 18.35 -11.54
C GLN A 393 -3.38 18.46 -11.87
N GLN A 394 -2.53 17.75 -11.13
CA GLN A 394 -1.08 17.73 -11.35
C GLN A 394 -0.72 16.67 -12.39
N ALA A 395 0.21 16.99 -13.28
CA ALA A 395 0.72 16.03 -14.24
C ALA A 395 1.50 14.94 -13.48
N GLY A 396 0.97 13.71 -13.42
CA GLY A 396 1.67 12.57 -12.79
C GLY A 396 0.82 11.75 -11.82
N PHE A 397 -0.35 12.26 -11.39
CA PHE A 397 -1.23 11.53 -10.48
C PHE A 397 -2.65 11.38 -11.03
N SER A 398 -3.15 10.15 -10.99
CA SER A 398 -4.52 9.81 -11.41
C SER A 398 -5.51 9.83 -10.25
N SER A 399 -5.03 9.70 -9.02
CA SER A 399 -5.82 9.71 -7.77
C SER A 399 -4.90 9.87 -6.55
N LEU A 400 -5.49 10.05 -5.37
CA LEU A 400 -4.78 9.96 -4.09
C LEU A 400 -4.19 8.55 -3.87
N GLY A 401 -4.90 7.50 -4.29
CA GLY A 401 -4.39 6.12 -4.22
C GLY A 401 -3.14 5.91 -5.08
N ASP A 402 -3.13 6.47 -6.29
CA ASP A 402 -1.96 6.47 -7.17
C ASP A 402 -0.79 7.26 -6.55
N ALA A 403 -1.06 8.45 -5.99
CA ALA A 403 -0.03 9.24 -5.31
C ALA A 403 0.58 8.49 -4.11
N ILE A 404 -0.24 7.82 -3.29
CA ILE A 404 0.24 7.01 -2.16
C ILE A 404 1.06 5.81 -2.65
N ASN A 405 0.63 5.15 -3.73
CA ASN A 405 1.41 4.08 -4.34
C ASN A 405 2.78 4.59 -4.82
N GLN A 406 2.81 5.70 -5.56
CA GLN A 406 4.06 6.32 -6.02
C GLN A 406 4.98 6.74 -4.88
N TYR A 407 4.42 7.30 -3.80
CA TYR A 407 5.16 7.60 -2.58
C TYR A 407 5.76 6.35 -1.93
N GLY A 408 4.98 5.28 -1.81
CA GLY A 408 5.46 3.97 -1.35
C GLY A 408 6.62 3.45 -2.20
N ARG A 409 6.49 3.54 -3.52
CA ARG A 409 7.56 3.19 -4.47
C ARG A 409 8.81 4.06 -4.28
N PHE A 410 8.63 5.36 -4.01
CA PHE A 410 9.73 6.27 -3.69
C PHE A 410 10.47 5.83 -2.43
N ILE A 411 9.76 5.54 -1.33
CA ILE A 411 10.37 5.03 -0.09
C ILE A 411 11.16 3.74 -0.32
N VAL A 412 10.62 2.82 -1.11
CA VAL A 412 11.28 1.55 -1.43
C VAL A 412 12.55 1.76 -2.25
N THR A 413 12.51 2.65 -3.24
CA THR A 413 13.60 2.87 -4.20
C THR A 413 14.61 3.93 -3.75
N HIS A 414 14.32 4.73 -2.72
CA HIS A 414 15.21 5.76 -2.20
C HIS A 414 15.49 5.55 -0.69
N PRO A 415 16.09 4.42 -0.31
CA PRO A 415 16.32 4.09 1.10
C PRO A 415 17.18 5.13 1.85
N GLN A 416 18.04 5.87 1.14
CA GLN A 416 18.92 6.87 1.72
C GLN A 416 18.27 8.24 1.95
N THR A 417 17.02 8.45 1.53
CA THR A 417 16.29 9.71 1.70
C THR A 417 16.18 10.09 3.19
N ASP A 418 16.28 11.38 3.47
CA ASP A 418 16.20 11.98 4.82
C ASP A 418 17.05 11.27 5.85
N ALA A 419 18.37 11.36 5.65
CA ALA A 419 19.36 10.74 6.53
C ALA A 419 19.08 9.25 6.82
N GLY A 420 18.48 8.52 5.87
CA GLY A 420 18.16 7.10 6.00
C GLY A 420 16.77 6.79 6.56
N LEU A 421 15.88 7.77 6.70
CA LEU A 421 14.47 7.55 7.09
C LEU A 421 13.80 6.51 6.18
N GLY A 422 14.01 6.59 4.87
CA GLY A 422 13.46 5.61 3.92
C GLY A 422 13.84 4.17 4.25
N GLN A 423 15.11 3.93 4.56
CA GLN A 423 15.63 2.63 4.98
C GLN A 423 15.04 2.17 6.32
N ASN A 424 14.85 3.09 7.27
CA ASN A 424 14.23 2.80 8.56
C ASN A 424 12.76 2.36 8.38
N ILE A 425 12.01 3.07 7.53
CA ILE A 425 10.63 2.70 7.16
C ILE A 425 10.61 1.31 6.49
N LYS A 426 11.44 1.08 5.47
CA LYS A 426 11.54 -0.24 4.81
C LYS A 426 11.81 -1.37 5.81
N ASN A 427 12.75 -1.17 6.73
CA ASN A 427 13.11 -2.17 7.74
C ASN A 427 11.97 -2.46 8.71
N ALA A 428 11.24 -1.42 9.11
CA ALA A 428 10.14 -1.52 10.06
C ALA A 428 8.92 -2.21 9.43
N MET A 429 8.51 -1.78 8.22
CA MET A 429 7.44 -2.44 7.46
C MET A 429 7.78 -3.90 7.14
N ARG A 430 9.05 -4.21 6.82
CA ARG A 430 9.51 -5.60 6.65
C ARG A 430 9.29 -6.42 7.92
N SER A 431 9.62 -5.84 9.08
CA SER A 431 9.45 -6.51 10.38
C SER A 431 7.97 -6.74 10.69
N TYR A 432 7.09 -5.81 10.31
CA TYR A 432 5.65 -5.95 10.43
C TYR A 432 5.09 -7.03 9.48
N ALA A 433 5.51 -7.05 8.22
CA ALA A 433 5.05 -8.02 7.22
C ALA A 433 5.32 -9.49 7.61
N ARG A 434 6.37 -9.74 8.41
CA ARG A 434 6.71 -11.09 8.90
C ARG A 434 5.63 -11.71 9.78
N LYS A 435 4.73 -10.91 10.36
CA LYS A 435 3.60 -11.40 11.17
C LYS A 435 2.52 -12.12 10.34
N PHE A 436 2.52 -11.93 9.03
CA PHE A 436 1.52 -12.49 8.10
C PHE A 436 2.05 -13.68 7.28
N LEU A 437 3.18 -14.24 7.69
CA LEU A 437 3.77 -15.42 7.07
C LEU A 437 3.48 -16.65 7.92
N ASP A 438 3.04 -17.74 7.28
CA ASP A 438 2.67 -18.98 7.97
C ASP A 438 3.86 -19.67 8.68
N LYS A 439 5.10 -19.35 8.28
CA LYS A 439 6.33 -19.91 8.87
C LYS A 439 7.27 -18.78 9.35
N PRO A 440 7.87 -18.89 10.55
CA PRO A 440 8.84 -17.91 11.04
C PRO A 440 10.08 -17.86 10.11
N VAL A 441 10.35 -16.65 9.60
CA VAL A 441 11.33 -16.34 8.54
C VAL A 441 12.81 -16.50 8.95
N THR A 442 13.09 -16.90 10.19
CA THR A 442 14.46 -17.00 10.70
C THR A 442 15.31 -18.05 9.96
N ASN A 443 14.69 -18.95 9.19
CA ASN A 443 15.36 -20.07 8.50
C ASN A 443 15.09 -20.14 6.99
N LEU A 444 15.10 -19.01 6.25
CA LEU A 444 15.24 -19.06 4.78
C LEU A 444 16.67 -19.40 4.31
N ILE A 445 17.54 -19.72 5.28
CA ILE A 445 18.91 -20.13 5.06
C ILE A 445 18.89 -21.61 4.64
N ASN A 446 19.03 -21.84 3.34
CA ASN A 446 19.53 -23.06 2.68
C ASN A 446 18.61 -23.98 1.88
N GLN A 447 17.27 -23.89 1.85
CA GLN A 447 16.47 -24.80 1.01
C GLN A 447 15.24 -24.12 0.40
N ASN A 448 14.95 -24.52 -0.84
CA ASN A 448 13.81 -24.24 -1.73
C ASN A 448 12.71 -23.30 -1.20
N ILE A 449 12.47 -22.22 -1.94
CA ILE A 449 11.47 -21.19 -1.56
C ILE A 449 10.07 -21.74 -1.83
N TYR A 450 9.26 -21.87 -0.79
CA TYR A 450 7.80 -21.81 -0.87
C TYR A 450 7.29 -20.96 0.30
N ILE A 451 6.80 -19.77 -0.02
CA ILE A 451 6.36 -18.77 0.95
C ILE A 451 4.93 -18.35 0.59
N PRO A 452 3.91 -18.90 1.29
CA PRO A 452 2.57 -18.34 1.21
C PRO A 452 2.51 -17.02 2.00
N PHE A 453 1.82 -16.05 1.43
CA PHE A 453 1.53 -14.77 2.06
C PHE A 453 0.05 -14.46 1.91
N LYS A 454 -0.63 -14.14 3.01
CA LYS A 454 -2.01 -13.68 2.99
C LYS A 454 -2.21 -12.53 3.96
N ARG A 455 -2.71 -11.40 3.47
CA ARG A 455 -3.04 -10.24 4.29
C ARG A 455 -4.21 -9.46 3.69
N GLU A 456 -5.18 -9.11 4.53
CA GLU A 456 -6.13 -8.05 4.21
C GLU A 456 -5.42 -6.68 4.32
N LEU A 457 -5.43 -5.94 3.22
CA LEU A 457 -4.91 -4.58 3.10
C LEU A 457 -6.08 -3.60 3.14
N PRO A 458 -6.24 -2.82 4.21
CA PRO A 458 -7.22 -1.75 4.23
C PRO A 458 -7.02 -0.73 3.09
N ALA A 459 -8.07 0.03 2.79
CA ALA A 459 -8.01 1.12 1.82
C ALA A 459 -6.81 2.04 2.08
N LEU A 460 -6.04 2.36 1.03
CA LEU A 460 -4.85 3.22 1.08
C LEU A 460 -3.74 2.74 2.02
N ALA A 461 -3.78 1.48 2.46
CA ALA A 461 -2.70 0.86 3.22
C ALA A 461 -1.73 0.12 2.28
N SER A 462 -0.51 -0.05 2.75
CA SER A 462 0.56 -0.71 2.02
C SER A 462 1.28 -1.73 2.88
N ASN A 463 2.05 -2.59 2.23
CA ASN A 463 2.87 -3.58 2.89
C ASN A 463 4.18 -3.78 2.14
N TYR A 464 5.22 -4.14 2.88
CA TYR A 464 6.54 -4.40 2.32
C TYR A 464 7.07 -5.75 2.81
N LEU A 465 7.16 -6.72 1.90
CA LEU A 465 7.75 -8.01 2.18
C LEU A 465 9.14 -8.07 1.54
N SER A 466 10.13 -8.50 2.31
CA SER A 466 11.47 -8.78 1.81
C SER A 466 11.99 -10.08 2.38
N VAL A 467 12.44 -10.93 1.46
CA VAL A 467 12.93 -12.29 1.66
C VAL A 467 14.43 -12.24 1.39
N ILE A 468 15.22 -12.21 2.45
CA ILE A 468 16.69 -12.25 2.35
C ILE A 468 17.09 -13.70 2.56
N ALA A 469 17.61 -14.34 1.52
CA ALA A 469 18.15 -15.68 1.60
C ALA A 469 19.68 -15.60 1.53
N THR A 470 20.35 -16.38 2.38
CA THR A 470 21.80 -16.27 2.56
C THR A 470 22.59 -16.79 1.36
N GLU A 471 21.99 -17.55 0.45
CA GLU A 471 22.56 -17.93 -0.86
C GLU A 471 21.55 -18.79 -1.65
N LEU A 472 20.63 -18.16 -2.41
CA LEU A 472 19.86 -18.91 -3.41
C LEU A 472 20.72 -19.10 -4.65
N THR A 473 21.22 -20.31 -4.83
CA THR A 473 22.10 -20.71 -5.94
C THR A 473 21.40 -21.68 -6.86
N GLY A 474 21.80 -21.68 -8.13
CA GLY A 474 21.27 -22.59 -9.14
C GLY A 474 20.54 -21.87 -10.27
N ASP A 475 20.33 -22.57 -11.37
CA ASP A 475 19.63 -22.03 -12.52
C ASP A 475 18.12 -22.23 -12.34
N ASN A 476 17.44 -21.40 -11.54
CA ASN A 476 16.03 -21.60 -11.17
C ASN A 476 15.08 -20.62 -11.88
N LEU A 477 13.78 -20.89 -11.86
CA LEU A 477 12.73 -19.91 -12.20
C LEU A 477 12.04 -19.46 -10.91
N LEU A 478 12.22 -18.20 -10.51
CA LEU A 478 11.40 -17.62 -9.45
C LEU A 478 10.00 -17.36 -10.01
N VAL A 479 8.97 -17.74 -9.26
CA VAL A 479 7.57 -17.49 -9.56
C VAL A 479 6.92 -16.81 -8.34
N ILE A 480 6.16 -15.76 -8.59
CA ILE A 480 5.30 -15.11 -7.62
C ILE A 480 3.90 -15.21 -8.20
N ALA A 481 2.98 -15.89 -7.52
CA ALA A 481 1.66 -16.20 -8.04
C ALA A 481 0.58 -15.65 -7.10
N ALA A 482 -0.26 -14.74 -7.60
CA ALA A 482 -1.48 -14.33 -6.91
C ALA A 482 -2.53 -15.45 -7.01
N LYS A 483 -3.31 -15.65 -5.94
CA LYS A 483 -4.40 -16.62 -5.94
C LYS A 483 -5.63 -16.13 -6.69
N ASP A 484 -5.89 -14.82 -6.61
CA ASP A 484 -7.01 -14.16 -7.24
C ASP A 484 -6.56 -12.82 -7.85
N LYS A 485 -7.26 -12.36 -8.88
CA LYS A 485 -7.07 -11.00 -9.41
C LYS A 485 -7.65 -9.97 -8.46
N ASP A 486 -6.94 -8.89 -8.26
CA ASP A 486 -7.41 -7.74 -7.48
C ASP A 486 -6.83 -6.45 -8.06
N HIS A 487 -7.66 -5.69 -8.78
CA HIS A 487 -7.25 -4.44 -9.43
C HIS A 487 -7.03 -3.28 -8.46
N ASN A 488 -7.38 -3.45 -7.18
CA ASN A 488 -7.08 -2.45 -6.16
C ASN A 488 -5.63 -2.54 -5.67
N ILE A 489 -4.93 -3.66 -5.93
CA ILE A 489 -3.56 -3.89 -5.44
C ILE A 489 -2.53 -3.61 -6.55
N GLU A 490 -1.72 -2.59 -6.31
CA GLU A 490 -0.53 -2.29 -7.09
C GLU A 490 0.72 -2.90 -6.43
N THR A 491 1.67 -3.34 -7.26
CA THR A 491 2.91 -3.95 -6.78
C THR A 491 4.16 -3.26 -7.33
N LEU A 492 5.25 -3.32 -6.55
CA LEU A 492 6.59 -3.04 -7.04
C LEU A 492 7.55 -4.10 -6.52
N SER A 493 8.19 -4.84 -7.42
CA SER A 493 8.93 -6.06 -7.09
C SER A 493 10.33 -6.05 -7.69
N TYR A 494 11.35 -6.38 -6.90
CA TYR A 494 12.74 -6.48 -7.37
C TYR A 494 13.39 -7.79 -6.95
N SER A 495 14.18 -8.34 -7.87
CA SER A 495 15.17 -9.36 -7.54
C SER A 495 16.43 -8.70 -7.00
N ASN A 496 16.81 -9.04 -5.77
CA ASN A 496 17.85 -8.42 -4.94
C ASN A 496 17.49 -7.03 -4.39
N PRO A 497 17.25 -6.92 -3.07
CA PRO A 497 17.16 -5.62 -2.41
C PRO A 497 18.45 -4.81 -2.64
N ALA A 498 18.30 -3.59 -3.14
CA ALA A 498 19.37 -2.61 -3.30
C ALA A 498 19.46 -1.65 -2.11
N ALA A 499 20.65 -1.07 -1.91
CA ALA A 499 20.94 -0.18 -0.78
C ALA A 499 20.87 1.31 -1.13
N SER A 500 20.70 1.66 -2.41
CA SER A 500 20.69 3.05 -2.88
C SER A 500 19.78 3.24 -4.10
N ALA A 501 19.28 4.47 -4.29
CA ALA A 501 18.47 4.81 -5.47
C ALA A 501 19.20 4.56 -6.80
N THR A 502 20.51 4.83 -6.86
CA THR A 502 21.32 4.57 -8.06
C THR A 502 21.34 3.08 -8.41
N GLU A 503 21.39 2.19 -7.41
CA GLU A 503 21.28 0.76 -7.67
C GLU A 503 19.89 0.40 -8.22
N TYR A 504 18.81 0.91 -7.62
CA TYR A 504 17.44 0.67 -8.13
C TYR A 504 17.25 1.18 -9.56
N GLN A 505 17.83 2.33 -9.92
CA GLN A 505 17.77 2.85 -11.30
C GLN A 505 18.47 1.95 -12.33
N ASN A 506 19.48 1.21 -11.90
CA ASN A 506 20.20 0.26 -12.74
C ASN A 506 19.55 -1.14 -12.75
N MET A 507 18.52 -1.33 -11.93
CA MET A 507 17.75 -2.56 -11.85
C MET A 507 16.44 -2.44 -12.60
N GLN A 508 15.91 -3.58 -13.03
CA GLN A 508 14.61 -3.64 -13.65
C GLN A 508 13.63 -4.30 -12.69
N ALA A 509 12.52 -3.60 -12.39
CA ALA A 509 11.41 -4.17 -11.63
C ALA A 509 10.79 -5.36 -12.38
N LEU A 510 10.37 -6.39 -11.65
CA LEU A 510 9.73 -7.59 -12.22
C LEU A 510 8.34 -7.27 -12.78
N ASP A 511 7.63 -6.36 -12.14
CA ASP A 511 6.28 -5.86 -12.47
C ASP A 511 6.30 -4.58 -13.31
N ARG A 512 7.39 -4.29 -14.02
CA ARG A 512 7.58 -3.04 -14.80
C ARG A 512 6.43 -2.66 -15.74
N ASN A 513 5.67 -3.63 -16.23
CA ASN A 513 4.62 -3.42 -17.23
C ASN A 513 3.21 -3.62 -16.65
N THR A 514 3.07 -4.28 -15.50
CA THR A 514 1.79 -4.81 -14.99
C THR A 514 1.98 -5.38 -13.59
N SER A 515 1.02 -5.11 -12.70
CA SER A 515 1.00 -5.59 -11.30
C SER A 515 0.82 -7.11 -11.24
N LEU A 516 1.36 -7.74 -10.20
CA LEU A 516 1.17 -9.16 -9.89
C LEU A 516 -0.32 -9.57 -9.94
N PHE A 517 -1.20 -8.73 -9.41
CA PHE A 517 -2.63 -9.02 -9.29
C PHE A 517 -3.42 -8.79 -10.59
N SER A 518 -2.76 -8.30 -11.65
CA SER A 518 -3.33 -8.19 -12.99
C SER A 518 -2.99 -9.40 -13.88
N GLU A 519 -1.72 -9.85 -13.86
CA GLU A 519 -1.24 -11.01 -14.63
C GLU A 519 -1.38 -12.36 -13.92
N GLU A 520 -1.79 -12.37 -12.66
CA GLU A 520 -1.82 -13.54 -11.75
C GLU A 520 -0.45 -14.12 -11.41
N SER A 521 0.60 -13.83 -12.19
CA SER A 521 1.96 -14.29 -11.90
C SER A 521 3.06 -13.35 -12.43
N LEU A 522 4.16 -13.29 -11.69
CA LEU A 522 5.43 -12.69 -12.10
C LEU A 522 6.50 -13.78 -12.09
N THR A 523 7.38 -13.79 -13.09
CA THR A 523 8.45 -14.79 -13.19
C THR A 523 9.81 -14.17 -13.47
N LEU A 524 10.87 -14.76 -12.91
CA LEU A 524 12.25 -14.39 -13.18
C LEU A 524 13.09 -15.63 -13.51
N PRO A 525 13.45 -15.84 -14.78
CA PRO A 525 14.31 -16.95 -15.18
C PRO A 525 15.75 -16.76 -14.70
N HIS A 526 16.50 -17.87 -14.62
CA HIS A 526 17.91 -17.89 -14.22
C HIS A 526 18.19 -17.32 -12.82
N PHE A 527 17.21 -17.41 -11.92
CA PHE A 527 17.28 -16.91 -10.56
C PHE A 527 18.28 -17.74 -9.73
N GLY A 528 19.44 -17.15 -9.41
CA GLY A 528 20.56 -17.76 -8.69
C GLY A 528 21.66 -18.31 -9.60
N LYS A 529 21.56 -18.10 -10.93
CA LYS A 529 22.53 -18.60 -11.91
C LYS A 529 23.77 -17.70 -11.93
N GLY A 530 24.95 -18.29 -11.81
CA GLY A 530 26.24 -17.60 -11.96
C GLY A 530 26.69 -16.80 -10.73
N GLN A 531 25.75 -16.19 -10.00
CA GLN A 531 25.99 -15.61 -8.67
C GLN A 531 24.78 -15.87 -7.74
N PRO A 532 25.01 -16.06 -6.43
CA PRO A 532 23.93 -16.16 -5.47
C PRO A 532 23.06 -14.90 -5.47
N ASN A 533 21.73 -15.08 -5.48
CA ASN A 533 20.82 -13.95 -5.24
C ASN A 533 20.76 -13.64 -3.74
N LYS A 534 20.83 -12.35 -3.41
CA LYS A 534 20.78 -11.80 -2.05
C LYS A 534 19.35 -11.77 -1.48
N GLY A 535 18.35 -11.92 -2.34
CA GLY A 535 16.96 -12.00 -1.92
C GLY A 535 15.96 -11.48 -2.95
N PHE A 536 14.75 -11.24 -2.47
CA PHE A 536 13.64 -10.67 -3.21
C PHE A 536 12.91 -9.65 -2.32
N GLU A 537 12.35 -8.61 -2.93
CA GLU A 537 11.45 -7.68 -2.26
C GLU A 537 10.20 -7.40 -3.10
N ILE A 538 9.07 -7.25 -2.41
CA ILE A 538 7.79 -6.84 -2.97
C ILE A 538 7.13 -5.81 -2.08
N TRP A 539 6.80 -4.68 -2.69
CA TRP A 539 5.90 -3.68 -2.19
C TRP A 539 4.49 -3.95 -2.72
N LEU A 540 3.50 -3.76 -1.86
CA LEU A 540 2.08 -3.92 -2.16
C LEU A 540 1.35 -2.67 -1.67
N SER A 541 0.49 -2.08 -2.48
CA SER A 541 -0.32 -0.93 -2.08
C SER A 541 -1.76 -1.12 -2.50
N ASN A 542 -2.70 -0.99 -1.57
CA ASN A 542 -4.12 -0.88 -1.89
C ASN A 542 -4.41 0.56 -2.31
N THR A 543 -4.71 0.76 -3.58
CA THR A 543 -4.97 2.09 -4.17
C THR A 543 -6.44 2.52 -4.04
N SER A 544 -7.32 1.66 -3.53
CA SER A 544 -8.72 1.99 -3.29
C SER A 544 -8.86 3.00 -2.16
N LEU A 545 -9.73 3.99 -2.36
CA LEU A 545 -10.07 5.00 -1.35
C LEU A 545 -10.98 4.46 -0.25
N THR A 546 -11.70 3.35 -0.51
CA THR A 546 -12.81 2.91 0.35
C THR A 546 -12.87 1.42 0.59
N GLU A 547 -12.29 0.61 -0.30
CA GLU A 547 -12.41 -0.85 -0.23
C GLU A 547 -11.14 -1.46 0.35
N SER A 548 -11.29 -2.44 1.24
CA SER A 548 -10.18 -3.34 1.56
C SER A 548 -9.93 -4.30 0.40
N ALA A 549 -8.69 -4.77 0.31
CA ALA A 549 -8.22 -5.68 -0.73
C ALA A 549 -7.47 -6.83 -0.06
N THR A 550 -7.51 -8.04 -0.62
CA THR A 550 -6.79 -9.18 -0.02
C THR A 550 -5.56 -9.51 -0.85
N ALA A 551 -4.37 -9.21 -0.31
CA ALA A 551 -3.12 -9.67 -0.88
C ALA A 551 -2.90 -11.15 -0.51
N ASP A 552 -3.30 -12.06 -1.38
CA ASP A 552 -3.08 -13.51 -1.26
C ASP A 552 -2.22 -14.01 -2.43
N PHE A 553 -0.95 -14.30 -2.14
CA PHE A 553 -0.01 -14.77 -3.14
C PHE A 553 1.03 -15.72 -2.54
N GLU A 554 1.72 -16.43 -3.41
CA GLU A 554 2.75 -17.39 -3.05
C GLU A 554 4.03 -17.07 -3.82
N ILE A 555 5.17 -17.20 -3.15
CA ILE A 555 6.49 -17.08 -3.78
C ILE A 555 7.13 -18.47 -3.79
N TYR A 556 7.56 -18.94 -4.95
CA TYR A 556 8.27 -20.20 -5.06
C TYR A 556 9.30 -20.24 -6.18
N ALA A 557 10.19 -21.24 -6.16
CA ALA A 557 11.21 -21.42 -7.20
C ALA A 557 11.09 -22.79 -7.88
N LEU A 558 10.98 -22.83 -9.20
CA LEU A 558 11.09 -24.08 -9.96
C LEU A 558 12.57 -24.40 -10.23
N CYS A 559 13.04 -25.47 -9.62
CA CYS A 559 14.42 -25.95 -9.74
C CYS A 559 14.54 -26.97 -10.89
N PRO A 560 15.60 -26.92 -11.73
CA PRO A 560 15.81 -27.92 -12.77
C PRO A 560 15.93 -29.34 -12.20
N PRO A 561 15.17 -30.32 -12.74
CA PRO A 561 15.35 -31.71 -12.37
C PRO A 561 16.76 -32.18 -12.76
N LYS A 562 17.49 -32.76 -11.80
CA LYS A 562 18.84 -33.28 -12.04
C LYS A 562 18.77 -34.64 -12.72
N VAL A 563 19.16 -34.72 -13.98
CA VAL A 563 19.32 -36.00 -14.69
C VAL A 563 20.44 -36.79 -14.01
N LEU A 564 20.09 -37.96 -13.49
CA LEU A 564 21.00 -38.86 -12.78
C LEU A 564 21.65 -39.86 -13.74
N GLU A 565 20.88 -40.34 -14.72
CA GLU A 565 21.34 -41.39 -15.65
C GLU A 565 20.55 -41.38 -16.96
N VAL A 566 21.25 -41.56 -18.08
CA VAL A 566 20.67 -41.81 -19.41
C VAL A 566 21.20 -43.14 -19.94
N LYS A 567 20.31 -44.05 -20.34
CA LYS A 567 20.63 -45.35 -20.94
C LYS A 567 19.77 -45.56 -22.18
N ALA A 568 20.15 -46.49 -23.05
CA ALA A 568 19.32 -46.85 -24.19
C ALA A 568 17.91 -47.27 -23.71
N GLY A 569 16.90 -46.54 -24.17
CA GLY A 569 15.49 -46.74 -23.83
C GLY A 569 15.01 -46.04 -22.55
N SER A 570 15.87 -45.36 -21.77
CA SER A 570 15.44 -44.75 -20.49
C SER A 570 16.25 -43.55 -20.00
N VAL A 571 15.58 -42.66 -19.26
CA VAL A 571 16.21 -41.58 -18.49
C VAL A 571 15.69 -41.61 -17.05
N ARG A 572 16.57 -41.31 -16.10
CA ARG A 572 16.28 -41.20 -14.67
C ARG A 572 16.73 -39.86 -14.14
N TRP A 573 15.90 -39.21 -13.33
CA TRP A 573 16.20 -37.94 -12.69
C TRP A 573 15.78 -37.92 -11.23
N ASP A 574 16.36 -36.96 -10.51
CA ASP A 574 16.10 -36.69 -9.11
C ASP A 574 14.83 -35.87 -8.93
N GLN A 575 14.02 -36.22 -7.93
CA GLN A 575 12.84 -35.47 -7.49
C GLN A 575 13.14 -34.54 -6.30
N THR A 576 14.36 -34.52 -5.75
CA THR A 576 14.74 -33.56 -4.67
C THR A 576 14.57 -32.10 -5.10
N ALA A 577 14.49 -31.83 -6.40
CA ALA A 577 14.13 -30.53 -6.96
C ALA A 577 12.70 -30.06 -6.59
N LEU A 578 11.81 -30.97 -6.16
CA LEU A 578 10.49 -30.64 -5.62
C LEU A 578 10.57 -30.16 -4.15
N ALA A 579 11.40 -30.80 -3.33
CA ALA A 579 11.59 -30.47 -1.91
C ALA A 579 10.30 -30.07 -1.15
N ASP A 580 10.21 -28.81 -0.71
CA ASP A 580 9.09 -28.24 0.07
C ASP A 580 7.96 -27.66 -0.81
N LEU A 581 8.09 -27.69 -2.14
CA LEU A 581 7.00 -27.31 -3.04
C LEU A 581 5.83 -28.29 -2.88
N PRO A 582 4.60 -27.81 -2.62
CA PRO A 582 3.44 -28.68 -2.58
C PRO A 582 3.25 -29.37 -3.93
N HIS A 583 3.16 -30.72 -3.93
CA HIS A 583 3.08 -31.50 -5.17
C HIS A 583 1.85 -31.13 -6.02
N GLU A 584 0.77 -30.70 -5.37
CA GLU A 584 -0.45 -30.21 -6.02
C GLU A 584 -0.24 -28.94 -6.87
N LYS A 585 0.86 -28.21 -6.65
CA LYS A 585 1.24 -27.03 -7.45
C LYS A 585 2.01 -27.41 -8.71
N ILE A 586 2.41 -28.67 -8.85
CA ILE A 586 3.21 -29.12 -9.96
C ILE A 586 2.37 -30.03 -10.86
N LYS A 587 2.21 -29.61 -12.11
CA LYS A 587 1.46 -30.36 -13.14
C LYS A 587 2.21 -31.62 -13.57
N GLY A 588 3.54 -31.60 -13.55
CA GLY A 588 4.37 -32.76 -13.81
C GLY A 588 5.70 -32.44 -14.49
N TYR A 589 6.38 -33.48 -14.96
CA TYR A 589 7.63 -33.39 -15.71
C TYR A 589 7.40 -33.43 -17.22
N SER A 590 8.26 -32.80 -18.01
CA SER A 590 8.33 -33.01 -19.46
C SER A 590 9.73 -33.48 -19.85
N VAL A 591 9.82 -34.41 -20.79
CA VAL A 591 11.08 -35.02 -21.23
C VAL A 591 11.32 -34.70 -22.70
N TYR A 592 12.50 -34.16 -23.00
CA TYR A 592 12.93 -33.72 -24.31
C TYR A 592 14.23 -34.41 -24.73
N ILE A 593 14.41 -34.59 -26.04
CA ILE A 593 15.71 -34.82 -26.67
C ILE A 593 15.94 -33.65 -27.62
N GLY A 594 17.02 -32.88 -27.41
CA GLY A 594 17.19 -31.61 -28.11
C GLY A 594 16.02 -30.65 -27.82
N GLY A 595 15.33 -30.17 -28.85
CA GLY A 595 14.09 -29.38 -28.72
C GLY A 595 12.79 -30.19 -28.81
N THR A 596 12.86 -31.49 -29.13
CA THR A 596 11.66 -32.31 -29.34
C THR A 596 11.16 -32.93 -28.04
N ALA A 597 9.90 -32.67 -27.68
CA ALA A 597 9.23 -33.27 -26.53
C ALA A 597 8.86 -34.74 -26.81
N LEU A 598 9.42 -35.68 -26.04
CA LEU A 598 9.00 -37.08 -26.05
C LEU A 598 7.71 -37.29 -25.25
N LYS A 599 7.56 -36.54 -24.16
CA LYS A 599 6.37 -36.57 -23.31
C LYS A 599 6.25 -35.27 -22.54
N ARG A 600 5.02 -34.79 -22.36
CA ARG A 600 4.69 -33.62 -21.53
C ARG A 600 3.78 -34.02 -20.37
N ASN A 601 3.91 -33.30 -19.25
CA ASN A 601 3.09 -33.45 -18.04
C ASN A 601 3.02 -34.90 -17.53
N LEU A 602 4.17 -35.57 -17.45
CA LEU A 602 4.33 -36.82 -16.69
C LEU A 602 3.99 -36.54 -15.22
N PRO A 603 2.97 -37.20 -14.65
CA PRO A 603 2.61 -36.99 -13.26
C PRO A 603 3.79 -37.27 -12.32
N ILE A 604 3.87 -36.51 -11.23
CA ILE A 604 4.83 -36.77 -10.17
C ILE A 604 4.48 -38.09 -9.48
N GLU A 605 5.48 -38.95 -9.29
CA GLU A 605 5.32 -40.16 -8.48
C GLU A 605 5.55 -39.85 -7.00
N THR A 606 4.46 -39.65 -6.25
CA THR A 606 4.48 -39.32 -4.81
C THR A 606 5.23 -40.37 -3.99
N GLY A 607 6.06 -39.91 -3.05
CA GLY A 607 6.81 -40.78 -2.11
C GLY A 607 8.10 -41.38 -2.68
N LYS A 608 8.53 -40.95 -3.88
CA LYS A 608 9.81 -41.35 -4.48
C LYS A 608 10.77 -40.17 -4.54
N THR A 609 12.06 -40.46 -4.40
CA THR A 609 13.15 -39.49 -4.56
C THR A 609 13.66 -39.42 -5.99
N GLU A 610 13.28 -40.36 -6.85
CA GLU A 610 13.72 -40.44 -8.25
C GLU A 610 12.53 -40.83 -9.14
N GLN A 611 12.56 -40.43 -10.41
CA GLN A 611 11.58 -40.85 -11.41
C GLN A 611 12.27 -41.30 -12.69
N VAL A 612 11.66 -42.28 -13.37
CA VAL A 612 12.19 -42.88 -14.59
C VAL A 612 11.17 -42.74 -15.71
N PHE A 613 11.64 -42.40 -16.91
CA PHE A 613 10.84 -42.41 -18.13
C PHE A 613 11.51 -43.29 -19.17
N THR A 614 10.71 -44.08 -19.89
CA THR A 614 11.18 -45.00 -20.93
C THR A 614 10.63 -44.59 -22.30
N HIS A 615 11.51 -44.55 -23.30
CA HIS A 615 11.14 -44.27 -24.69
C HIS A 615 12.20 -44.81 -25.64
N ALA A 616 11.79 -45.46 -26.73
CA ALA A 616 12.70 -46.13 -27.67
C ALA A 616 13.72 -45.18 -28.33
N SER A 617 13.36 -43.90 -28.51
CA SER A 617 14.23 -42.88 -29.10
C SER A 617 15.37 -42.40 -28.18
N ILE A 618 15.39 -42.80 -26.90
CA ILE A 618 16.48 -42.44 -25.98
C ILE A 618 17.67 -43.37 -26.25
N LEU A 619 18.79 -42.81 -26.68
CA LEU A 619 20.06 -43.51 -26.86
C LEU A 619 20.98 -43.22 -25.67
N ALA A 620 22.00 -44.07 -25.46
CA ALA A 620 22.91 -43.92 -24.31
C ALA A 620 23.69 -42.59 -24.27
N ASN A 621 23.77 -41.89 -25.41
CA ASN A 621 24.42 -40.59 -25.57
C ASN A 621 23.43 -39.48 -25.96
N SER A 622 22.12 -39.69 -25.81
CA SER A 622 21.12 -38.65 -26.05
C SER A 622 21.29 -37.48 -25.08
N GLU A 623 21.23 -36.26 -25.60
CA GLU A 623 21.11 -35.06 -24.79
C GLU A 623 19.66 -34.92 -24.31
N VAL A 624 19.35 -35.59 -23.20
CA VAL A 624 18.02 -35.58 -22.59
C VAL A 624 17.89 -34.40 -21.64
N LYS A 625 16.81 -33.62 -21.80
CA LYS A 625 16.43 -32.55 -20.89
C LYS A 625 15.11 -32.89 -20.23
N VAL A 626 15.08 -32.80 -18.90
CA VAL A 626 13.85 -32.93 -18.10
C VAL A 626 13.51 -31.56 -17.56
N THR A 627 12.25 -31.16 -17.71
CA THR A 627 11.71 -29.90 -17.20
C THR A 627 10.59 -30.18 -16.20
N LEU A 628 10.34 -29.21 -15.33
CA LEU A 628 9.24 -29.19 -14.38
C LEU A 628 8.20 -28.16 -14.86
N THR A 629 6.92 -28.53 -14.83
CA THR A 629 5.82 -27.63 -15.18
C THR A 629 4.89 -27.46 -13.99
N ASP A 630 4.60 -26.21 -13.60
CA ASP A 630 3.63 -25.91 -12.56
C ASP A 630 2.18 -25.86 -13.08
N VAL A 631 1.23 -25.69 -12.17
CA VAL A 631 -0.21 -25.60 -12.51
C VAL A 631 -0.57 -24.35 -13.31
N LEU A 632 0.24 -23.29 -13.24
CA LEU A 632 0.08 -22.07 -14.03
C LEU A 632 0.68 -22.21 -15.44
N GLY A 633 1.39 -23.31 -15.71
CA GLY A 633 1.98 -23.62 -17.01
C GLY A 633 3.39 -23.06 -17.19
N HIS A 634 4.01 -22.51 -16.14
CA HIS A 634 5.41 -22.13 -16.17
C HIS A 634 6.28 -23.39 -16.23
N GLU A 635 7.24 -23.44 -17.16
CA GLU A 635 8.06 -24.61 -17.43
C GLU A 635 9.55 -24.28 -17.28
N TRP A 636 10.27 -25.05 -16.46
CA TRP A 636 11.69 -24.81 -16.17
C TRP A 636 12.55 -26.09 -16.10
N PRO A 637 13.78 -26.11 -16.68
CA PRO A 637 14.36 -25.07 -17.52
C PRO A 637 13.56 -24.87 -18.80
N ALA A 638 13.50 -23.63 -19.30
CA ALA A 638 12.71 -23.30 -20.48
C ALA A 638 13.03 -24.28 -21.64
N PRO A 639 12.02 -24.90 -22.28
CA PRO A 639 12.26 -25.86 -23.35
C PRO A 639 13.05 -25.20 -24.48
N VAL A 640 13.97 -25.94 -25.09
CA VAL A 640 14.70 -25.44 -26.26
C VAL A 640 13.67 -25.28 -27.36
N LYS A 641 13.38 -24.03 -27.75
CA LYS A 641 12.60 -23.77 -28.96
C LYS A 641 13.51 -24.08 -30.13
N GLU A 642 13.21 -25.17 -30.84
CA GLU A 642 13.69 -25.29 -32.21
C GLU A 642 12.88 -24.28 -33.02
N ASP A 643 13.46 -23.09 -33.22
CA ASP A 643 12.93 -22.11 -34.17
C ASP A 643 13.16 -22.67 -35.58
N VAL A 644 12.30 -23.58 -36.02
CA VAL A 644 12.23 -23.96 -37.42
C VAL A 644 11.55 -22.82 -38.16
N GLU A 645 12.34 -21.93 -38.76
CA GLU A 645 11.81 -20.90 -39.63
C GLU A 645 11.51 -21.50 -41.00
N ILE A 646 10.24 -21.53 -41.37
CA ILE A 646 9.79 -22.01 -42.68
C ILE A 646 9.55 -20.80 -43.58
N LYS A 647 10.37 -20.66 -44.62
CA LYS A 647 10.18 -19.67 -45.69
C LYS A 647 9.62 -20.36 -46.93
N LEU A 648 8.44 -19.90 -47.37
CA LEU A 648 7.91 -20.28 -48.68
C LEU A 648 8.43 -19.27 -49.70
N LYS A 649 9.31 -19.70 -50.60
CA LYS A 649 9.75 -18.88 -51.73
C LYS A 649 8.92 -19.30 -52.95
N ASN A 650 8.03 -18.41 -53.38
CA ASN A 650 7.29 -18.57 -54.62
C ASN A 650 8.27 -18.56 -55.79
N ILE A 651 8.26 -19.64 -56.59
CA ILE A 651 8.86 -19.63 -57.92
C ILE A 651 7.75 -19.97 -58.90
N ALA A 652 7.10 -18.93 -59.45
CA ALA A 652 6.09 -19.11 -60.47
C ALA A 652 6.74 -19.68 -61.75
N PHE A 653 6.26 -20.83 -62.24
CA PHE A 653 6.60 -21.33 -63.56
C PHE A 653 5.34 -21.60 -64.37
N ASN A 654 5.21 -20.84 -65.46
CA ASN A 654 4.21 -21.01 -66.50
C ASN A 654 4.52 -22.27 -67.32
N ASN A 655 3.53 -23.16 -67.42
CA ASN A 655 3.36 -23.99 -68.61
C ASN A 655 1.88 -24.10 -69.02
N PHE A 656 1.07 -23.09 -68.67
CA PHE A 656 -0.23 -22.92 -69.29
C PHE A 656 -0.01 -22.28 -70.66
N GLY A 657 -0.08 -23.09 -71.71
CA GLY A 657 -0.13 -22.58 -73.07
C GLY A 657 -1.37 -21.69 -73.24
N GLY A 658 -1.16 -20.38 -73.19
CA GLY A 658 -2.04 -19.39 -73.83
C GLY A 658 -3.31 -18.93 -73.09
N SER A 659 -3.57 -19.30 -71.83
CA SER A 659 -4.69 -18.72 -71.06
C SER A 659 -4.25 -18.20 -69.69
N SER A 660 -4.95 -17.17 -69.22
CA SER A 660 -4.72 -16.41 -67.98
C SER A 660 -4.37 -17.27 -66.77
N ASN A 661 -3.39 -16.78 -65.98
CA ASN A 661 -2.92 -17.34 -64.71
C ASN A 661 -4.06 -17.99 -63.91
N PRO A 662 -3.95 -19.27 -63.49
CA PRO A 662 -4.74 -19.73 -62.36
C PRO A 662 -4.34 -18.92 -61.12
N ASP A 663 -5.32 -18.54 -60.30
CA ASP A 663 -5.05 -17.81 -59.07
C ASP A 663 -4.11 -18.60 -58.16
N LEU A 664 -3.24 -17.87 -57.47
CA LEU A 664 -2.26 -18.43 -56.54
C LEU A 664 -2.99 -19.24 -55.44
N PRO A 665 -2.52 -20.45 -55.09
CA PRO A 665 -3.06 -21.15 -53.92
C PRO A 665 -2.86 -20.28 -52.68
N LYS A 666 -3.96 -20.02 -51.97
CA LYS A 666 -3.96 -19.19 -50.78
C LYS A 666 -3.44 -20.00 -49.60
N ILE A 667 -2.32 -19.57 -49.02
CA ILE A 667 -1.80 -20.16 -47.77
C ILE A 667 -2.78 -19.79 -46.66
N ILE A 668 -3.42 -20.81 -46.05
CA ILE A 668 -4.49 -20.59 -45.08
C ILE A 668 -3.98 -20.57 -43.63
N THR A 669 -2.90 -21.31 -43.32
CA THR A 669 -2.38 -21.37 -41.94
C THR A 669 -0.88 -21.65 -41.90
N ARG A 670 -0.11 -20.82 -41.17
CA ARG A 670 1.23 -21.18 -40.68
C ARG A 670 1.08 -21.56 -39.21
N ASN A 671 1.21 -22.84 -38.87
CA ASN A 671 1.27 -23.24 -37.47
C ASN A 671 2.70 -23.07 -36.94
N PRO A 672 2.90 -22.51 -35.74
CA PRO A 672 4.18 -22.59 -35.06
C PRO A 672 4.40 -24.03 -34.60
N GLY A 673 5.21 -24.78 -35.35
CA GLY A 673 5.44 -26.20 -35.19
C GLY A 673 5.87 -26.82 -36.51
N ASN A 674 6.32 -28.07 -36.50
CA ASN A 674 6.95 -28.74 -37.64
C ASN A 674 5.98 -29.05 -38.82
N SER A 675 4.97 -28.23 -39.09
CA SER A 675 3.99 -28.46 -40.16
C SER A 675 3.57 -27.21 -40.92
N ILE A 676 3.30 -27.38 -42.21
CA ILE A 676 2.79 -26.36 -43.13
C ILE A 676 1.49 -26.87 -43.74
N SER A 677 0.44 -26.05 -43.74
CA SER A 677 -0.80 -26.37 -44.44
C SER A 677 -1.17 -25.29 -45.45
N PHE A 678 -1.59 -25.70 -46.65
CA PHE A 678 -2.10 -24.81 -47.69
C PHE A 678 -3.32 -25.42 -48.39
N GLU A 679 -4.21 -24.57 -48.89
CA GLU A 679 -5.31 -25.01 -49.75
C GLU A 679 -4.99 -24.70 -51.21
N THR A 680 -5.43 -25.60 -52.08
CA THR A 680 -5.26 -25.48 -53.53
C THR A 680 -6.62 -25.34 -54.17
N GLU A 681 -6.95 -24.14 -54.62
CA GLU A 681 -8.12 -23.88 -55.44
C GLU A 681 -7.62 -23.51 -56.84
N VAL A 682 -7.89 -24.36 -57.83
CA VAL A 682 -7.54 -24.08 -59.24
C VAL A 682 -8.75 -23.42 -59.89
N THR A 683 -8.82 -22.10 -59.87
CA THR A 683 -9.82 -21.33 -60.61
C THR A 683 -9.42 -21.27 -62.09
N GLY A 684 -10.24 -21.82 -62.99
CA GLY A 684 -10.09 -21.55 -64.42
C GLY A 684 -10.61 -22.61 -65.40
N THR A 685 -10.55 -23.90 -65.08
CA THR A 685 -11.08 -24.95 -65.96
C THR A 685 -11.33 -26.23 -65.15
N ALA A 686 -12.60 -26.66 -65.07
CA ALA A 686 -13.12 -27.93 -64.54
C ALA A 686 -12.31 -28.63 -63.43
N ASN A 687 -12.66 -28.42 -62.14
CA ASN A 687 -12.33 -29.25 -60.96
C ASN A 687 -11.22 -30.30 -61.17
N GLN A 688 -9.98 -29.85 -61.41
CA GLN A 688 -8.87 -30.77 -61.56
C GLN A 688 -8.30 -31.06 -60.16
N THR A 689 -8.46 -32.29 -59.69
CA THR A 689 -7.78 -32.75 -58.48
C THR A 689 -6.28 -32.82 -58.75
N LEU A 690 -5.50 -31.99 -58.06
CA LEU A 690 -4.04 -32.05 -58.05
C LEU A 690 -3.60 -33.09 -57.02
N GLN A 691 -2.69 -33.99 -57.38
CA GLN A 691 -1.99 -34.85 -56.43
C GLN A 691 -0.64 -34.22 -56.08
N TRP A 692 -0.41 -33.98 -54.80
CA TRP A 692 0.81 -33.34 -54.30
C TRP A 692 1.86 -34.36 -53.83
N GLN A 693 3.11 -34.10 -54.17
CA GLN A 693 4.27 -34.92 -53.79
C GLN A 693 5.47 -34.04 -53.44
N LEU A 694 6.36 -34.54 -52.56
CA LEU A 694 7.66 -33.92 -52.28
C LEU A 694 8.71 -34.48 -53.26
N ALA A 695 9.63 -33.64 -53.72
CA ALA A 695 10.69 -34.01 -54.64
C ALA A 695 12.05 -33.39 -54.26
N ALA A 696 13.14 -34.12 -54.53
CA ALA A 696 14.51 -33.62 -54.52
C ALA A 696 14.92 -33.13 -55.93
N THR A 697 15.85 -32.19 -56.02
CA THR A 697 16.38 -31.77 -57.34
C THR A 697 17.23 -32.89 -57.95
N GLY A 698 16.77 -33.45 -59.07
CA GLY A 698 17.65 -34.19 -59.98
C GLY A 698 18.74 -33.28 -60.57
N THR A 699 19.82 -33.87 -61.06
CA THR A 699 21.06 -33.25 -61.60
C THR A 699 20.91 -32.43 -62.89
N GLY A 700 19.80 -31.69 -63.04
CA GLY A 700 19.58 -30.72 -64.12
C GLY A 700 19.26 -29.36 -63.54
N GLY A 701 20.12 -28.36 -63.78
CA GLY A 701 19.92 -27.00 -63.28
C GLY A 701 18.54 -26.40 -63.63
N VAL A 702 18.22 -25.31 -62.92
CA VAL A 702 16.99 -24.49 -62.94
C VAL A 702 16.35 -24.20 -64.30
N SER A 703 17.06 -24.40 -65.42
CA SER A 703 16.60 -24.15 -66.78
C SER A 703 15.83 -25.30 -67.46
N SER A 704 15.69 -26.48 -66.84
CA SER A 704 15.05 -27.65 -67.50
C SER A 704 13.91 -28.35 -66.73
N LEU A 705 13.38 -27.71 -65.68
CA LEU A 705 12.31 -28.26 -64.82
C LEU A 705 10.99 -28.58 -65.55
N ALA A 706 10.75 -28.00 -66.74
CA ALA A 706 9.60 -28.31 -67.58
C ALA A 706 9.54 -29.77 -68.10
N ARG A 707 10.62 -30.56 -67.93
CA ARG A 707 10.71 -31.97 -68.33
C ARG A 707 10.99 -32.94 -67.17
N ALA A 708 11.03 -32.45 -65.92
CA ALA A 708 11.37 -33.28 -64.77
C ALA A 708 10.18 -34.16 -64.37
N THR A 709 10.24 -35.47 -64.59
CA THR A 709 9.27 -36.42 -64.02
C THR A 709 9.48 -36.49 -62.49
N PRO A 710 8.44 -36.37 -61.64
CA PRO A 710 8.59 -36.61 -60.21
C PRO A 710 9.13 -38.03 -60.03
N VAL A 711 10.30 -38.16 -59.42
CA VAL A 711 10.83 -39.46 -59.04
C VAL A 711 10.42 -39.66 -57.59
N MET A 712 9.74 -40.77 -57.30
CA MET A 712 9.52 -41.21 -55.91
C MET A 712 10.89 -41.57 -55.34
N ASP A 713 11.53 -40.61 -54.69
CA ASP A 713 12.77 -40.87 -53.99
C ASP A 713 12.44 -41.34 -52.58
N ALA A 714 12.89 -42.55 -52.22
CA ALA A 714 12.71 -43.11 -50.88
C ALA A 714 13.35 -42.20 -49.80
N ASP A 715 14.36 -41.44 -50.21
CA ASP A 715 15.10 -40.52 -49.37
C ASP A 715 14.28 -39.28 -48.98
N MET A 716 13.14 -38.96 -49.62
CA MET A 716 12.33 -37.80 -49.22
C MET A 716 11.59 -37.98 -47.89
N SER A 717 11.40 -39.23 -47.46
CA SER A 717 10.82 -39.55 -46.14
C SER A 717 11.65 -39.02 -44.96
N GLN A 718 12.95 -38.75 -45.18
CA GLN A 718 13.86 -38.19 -44.18
C GLN A 718 13.53 -36.73 -43.84
N PHE A 719 12.84 -36.01 -44.72
CA PHE A 719 12.49 -34.60 -44.52
C PHE A 719 11.09 -34.40 -43.95
N GLY A 720 10.17 -35.33 -44.23
CA GLY A 720 8.79 -35.20 -43.78
C GLY A 720 7.82 -36.13 -44.51
N SER A 721 6.53 -35.93 -44.25
CA SER A 721 5.42 -36.57 -44.95
C SER A 721 4.46 -35.54 -45.51
N ILE A 722 3.73 -35.92 -46.57
CA ILE A 722 2.65 -35.11 -47.15
C ILE A 722 1.33 -35.86 -46.98
N THR A 723 0.33 -35.17 -46.48
CA THR A 723 -1.04 -35.67 -46.39
C THR A 723 -1.96 -34.70 -47.12
N GLN A 724 -2.92 -35.25 -47.89
CA GLN A 724 -3.87 -34.46 -48.64
C GLN A 724 -5.29 -34.93 -48.31
N SER A 725 -6.16 -33.98 -47.94
CA SER A 725 -7.58 -34.22 -47.68
C SER A 725 -8.39 -33.19 -48.47
N GLY A 726 -9.01 -33.63 -49.56
CA GLY A 726 -9.64 -32.74 -50.53
C GLY A 726 -8.63 -31.75 -51.14
N ASN A 727 -8.93 -30.46 -51.01
CA ASN A 727 -8.08 -29.37 -51.52
C ASN A 727 -7.01 -28.93 -50.52
N GLN A 728 -7.04 -29.42 -49.28
CA GLN A 728 -6.07 -29.10 -48.24
C GLN A 728 -4.88 -30.06 -48.28
N VAL A 729 -3.68 -29.49 -48.34
CA VAL A 729 -2.41 -30.21 -48.31
C VAL A 729 -1.67 -29.83 -47.04
N THR A 730 -1.22 -30.83 -46.29
CA THR A 730 -0.40 -30.65 -45.09
C THR A 730 0.93 -31.37 -45.27
N ILE A 731 2.02 -30.63 -45.02
CA ILE A 731 3.38 -31.14 -45.02
C ILE A 731 3.85 -31.16 -43.58
N GLN A 732 4.19 -32.34 -43.08
CA GLN A 732 4.73 -32.55 -41.74
C GLN A 732 6.23 -32.80 -41.84
N LEU A 733 7.04 -31.90 -41.30
CA LEU A 733 8.50 -31.99 -41.30
C LEU A 733 9.01 -32.87 -40.16
N GLN A 734 10.15 -33.53 -40.38
CA GLN A 734 10.82 -34.32 -39.34
C GLN A 734 11.43 -33.39 -38.26
N PRO A 735 11.32 -33.70 -36.95
CA PRO A 735 11.78 -32.84 -35.86
C PRO A 735 13.30 -32.68 -35.68
N SER A 736 14.13 -33.07 -36.65
CA SER A 736 15.59 -33.14 -36.48
C SER A 736 16.38 -32.54 -37.64
N LEU A 737 15.73 -31.75 -38.49
CA LEU A 737 16.40 -31.09 -39.62
C LEU A 737 17.32 -29.97 -39.12
N LYS A 738 18.64 -30.12 -39.30
CA LYS A 738 19.65 -29.09 -39.03
C LYS A 738 20.14 -28.46 -40.32
N GLY A 739 20.33 -27.14 -40.35
CA GLY A 739 20.78 -26.39 -41.53
C GLY A 739 19.65 -25.94 -42.47
N ILE A 740 20.04 -25.37 -43.62
CA ILE A 740 19.09 -24.89 -44.64
C ILE A 740 18.77 -26.02 -45.61
N HIS A 741 17.50 -26.40 -45.71
CA HIS A 741 17.00 -27.42 -46.63
C HIS A 741 16.04 -26.79 -47.65
N PHE A 742 16.14 -27.24 -48.90
CA PHE A 742 15.24 -26.83 -49.98
C PHE A 742 14.46 -28.05 -50.46
N ILE A 743 13.13 -28.02 -50.29
CA ILE A 743 12.23 -29.09 -50.71
C ILE A 743 11.30 -28.57 -51.79
N TRP A 744 11.11 -29.34 -52.85
CA TRP A 744 10.15 -29.02 -53.90
C TRP A 744 8.83 -29.74 -53.63
N ALA A 745 7.73 -29.00 -53.60
CA ALA A 745 6.39 -29.57 -53.58
C ALA A 745 5.78 -29.46 -54.97
N VAL A 746 5.42 -30.58 -55.58
CA VAL A 746 4.89 -30.65 -56.95
C VAL A 746 3.46 -31.19 -56.92
N GLY A 747 2.51 -30.40 -57.41
CA GLY A 747 1.14 -30.80 -57.67
C GLY A 747 1.00 -31.20 -59.14
N THR A 748 0.58 -32.43 -59.41
CA THR A 748 0.31 -32.91 -60.77
C THR A 748 -1.19 -33.10 -60.95
N SER A 749 -1.76 -32.59 -62.04
CA SER A 749 -3.17 -32.83 -62.35
C SER A 749 -3.41 -34.29 -62.69
N LEU A 750 -4.42 -34.87 -62.04
CA LEU A 750 -4.86 -36.23 -62.35
C LEU A 750 -5.58 -36.33 -63.70
N ALA A 751 -6.14 -35.21 -64.19
CA ALA A 751 -6.85 -35.16 -65.47
C ALA A 751 -5.91 -34.95 -66.66
N ASP A 752 -4.80 -34.25 -66.47
CA ASP A 752 -3.75 -34.07 -67.47
C ASP A 752 -2.36 -34.03 -66.77
N PRO A 753 -1.58 -35.13 -66.82
CA PRO A 753 -0.25 -35.19 -66.20
C PRO A 753 0.79 -34.19 -66.74
N ALA A 754 0.50 -33.52 -67.86
CA ALA A 754 1.31 -32.42 -68.39
C ALA A 754 1.09 -31.11 -67.63
N VAL A 755 -0.04 -30.96 -66.92
CA VAL A 755 -0.35 -29.82 -66.07
C VAL A 755 0.25 -30.05 -64.68
N ARG A 756 1.23 -29.20 -64.32
CA ARG A 756 1.95 -29.28 -63.04
C ARG A 756 2.10 -27.91 -62.40
N THR A 757 1.99 -27.88 -61.08
CA THR A 757 2.27 -26.73 -60.23
C THR A 757 3.40 -27.09 -59.27
N MET A 758 4.28 -26.15 -58.94
CA MET A 758 5.44 -26.42 -58.08
C MET A 758 5.78 -25.23 -57.19
N PHE A 759 6.20 -25.51 -55.95
CA PHE A 759 6.70 -24.52 -54.98
C PHE A 759 8.01 -24.99 -54.34
N VAL A 760 8.84 -24.04 -53.89
CA VAL A 760 10.01 -24.31 -53.05
C VAL A 760 9.71 -23.97 -51.60
N ILE A 761 9.96 -24.95 -50.75
CA ILE A 761 9.91 -24.83 -49.30
C ILE A 761 11.35 -24.73 -48.83
N GLU A 762 11.70 -23.58 -48.25
CA GLU A 762 12.99 -23.33 -47.64
C GLU A 762 12.83 -23.48 -46.12
N ILE A 763 13.51 -24.48 -45.55
CA ILE A 763 13.44 -24.81 -44.13
C ILE A 763 14.76 -24.40 -43.49
N TRP A 764 14.67 -23.57 -42.46
CA TRP A 764 15.81 -23.18 -41.65
C TRP A 764 15.70 -23.90 -40.31
N GLY A 765 16.50 -24.96 -40.12
CA GLY A 765 16.69 -25.58 -38.82
C GLY A 765 17.95 -25.04 -38.16
N LEU A 766 17.84 -24.48 -36.95
CA LEU A 766 18.99 -24.04 -36.14
C LEU A 766 19.72 -25.23 -35.49
#